data_AF-A0A512BGT9-F1
#
_entry.id   AF-A0A512BGT9-F1
#
_cell.length_a   1.000
_cell.length_b   1.000
_cell.length_c   1.000
_cell.angle_alpha   90.00
_cell.angle_beta   90.00
_cell.angle_gamma   90.00
#
_symmetry.space_group_name_H-M   'P 1'
#
loop_
_entity.id
_entity.type
_entity.pdbx_description
1 polymer ?
#
loop_
_entity_poly.entity_id
_entity_poly.type
_entity_poly.pdbx_seq_one_letter_code
_entity_poly.pdbx_strand_id
1 'polypeptide(L)'
;MKAAFPAVAFILVGLISSCVSKQEKELGRNLLLGAGFGINSATLIVQNLDSARNYYTNVLGFNLPRPKKFNQGSYDGTVGLSVYFPDLSFIELLSVKDTGLVETKHPFITSFAQHQEGVRVYSLSTSSADTTYSWMSSQGIKTEAVKAGRATAEMPKGWNWDDGGPQYRTIEFSSKNPPGYLPSFTEWIGYPYQEMQEGWKPYSWRKYYPEQPNGVVGISSLLVVVNNLDSARKEFLKIGLTELEATNTSAGFKIAHSQKLLLMAPKSPNNELSNFLKTRGPGVYAIRFEVKKLKDTQEFLKKKLPAGALRFDTSLKQLTVPKEYAYGVQLEFIEEPKEQAELAKIYNFKEGSKLDSASSRHALGIYTKYCALCHGKNREGYAADFAPSLRSHSLMATTLLPRYSYNYLSHTIAYGRSGTAMAPYAKSQGGPLDEDDIDLLLQWLHELSGVKKPIEMSTKPVIGNATLGKALYAKYCASCHGIKGEGIRAPALGNPMLLATASDAFLRYTISEGRDSTPMPAFKDSLSKVEINAVTAYIRSRASGWNAPEAVTMTQPLSKNYVLNPNKKAPKFTLRDDRYISAQQLLKALKDSSRMILLDARSEAAWHQTHIPGAISVPYYEEPDTFVKRIPKDSTWIVAYCACPHAASNRVVNTLRRFGYKHTAILDEGILVWAQRGYPVQYGQGNMTKK
;
A
#
# COMPACT_ATOMS: atom_id res chain seq x y z
N MET A 1 9.21 -12.27 -65.93
CA MET A 1 9.56 -13.70 -65.81
C MET A 1 9.19 -14.15 -64.41
N LYS A 2 7.99 -14.71 -64.20
CA LYS A 2 7.68 -16.16 -64.19
C LYS A 2 8.63 -16.96 -63.28
N ALA A 3 8.16 -17.32 -62.09
CA ALA A 3 8.12 -18.70 -61.60
C ALA A 3 7.14 -18.80 -60.43
N ALA A 4 6.46 -19.94 -60.34
CA ALA A 4 5.15 -20.14 -59.74
C ALA A 4 5.16 -21.45 -58.91
N PHE A 5 4.50 -21.41 -57.74
CA PHE A 5 3.82 -22.51 -56.99
C PHE A 5 4.68 -23.63 -56.32
N PRO A 6 4.17 -24.35 -55.27
CA PRO A 6 2.77 -24.42 -54.83
C PRO A 6 2.47 -24.25 -53.32
N ALA A 7 1.19 -24.00 -53.07
CA ALA A 7 0.53 -24.04 -51.77
C ALA A 7 0.40 -25.47 -51.23
N VAL A 8 0.66 -25.65 -49.95
CA VAL A 8 0.25 -26.83 -49.17
C VAL A 8 -0.72 -26.33 -48.10
N ALA A 9 -1.99 -26.71 -48.26
CA ALA A 9 -3.01 -26.52 -47.24
C ALA A 9 -2.79 -27.55 -46.12
N PHE A 10 -2.36 -27.10 -44.95
CA PHE A 10 -2.43 -27.89 -43.72
C PHE A 10 -3.65 -27.44 -42.92
N ILE A 11 -4.62 -28.36 -42.85
CA ILE A 11 -5.74 -28.32 -41.91
C ILE A 11 -5.14 -28.50 -40.51
N LEU A 12 -5.14 -27.44 -39.69
CA LEU A 12 -4.80 -27.53 -38.27
C LEU A 12 -6.08 -27.36 -37.45
N VAL A 13 -6.75 -28.47 -37.19
CA VAL A 13 -7.70 -28.62 -36.08
C VAL A 13 -6.87 -29.05 -34.87
N GLY A 14 -6.77 -28.22 -33.83
CA GLY A 14 -6.11 -28.66 -32.60
C GLY A 14 -5.73 -27.55 -31.61
N LEU A 15 -6.56 -27.43 -30.57
CA LEU A 15 -6.20 -26.99 -29.20
C LEU A 15 -5.72 -25.55 -29.03
N ILE A 16 -6.68 -24.64 -28.88
CA ILE A 16 -6.50 -23.39 -28.12
C ILE A 16 -6.39 -23.80 -26.64
N SER A 17 -5.22 -24.28 -26.22
CA SER A 17 -4.88 -24.36 -24.80
C SER A 17 -4.61 -22.94 -24.33
N SER A 18 -5.49 -22.46 -23.46
CA SER A 18 -5.35 -21.19 -22.75
C SER A 18 -3.95 -21.07 -22.14
N CYS A 19 -3.24 -20.02 -22.53
CA CYS A 19 -2.03 -19.57 -21.84
C CYS A 19 -2.43 -18.96 -20.49
N VAL A 20 -2.80 -19.80 -19.53
CA VAL A 20 -2.76 -19.45 -18.12
C VAL A 20 -1.29 -19.42 -17.73
N SER A 21 -0.78 -18.23 -17.42
CA SER A 21 0.61 -18.06 -17.02
C SER A 21 0.89 -18.91 -15.78
N LYS A 22 2.05 -19.56 -15.75
CA LYS A 22 2.51 -20.42 -14.63
C LYS A 22 2.56 -19.67 -13.28
N GLN A 23 2.49 -18.34 -13.31
CA GLN A 23 2.54 -17.44 -12.15
C GLN A 23 1.21 -17.39 -11.36
N GLU A 24 0.07 -17.71 -11.98
CA GLU A 24 -1.23 -17.80 -11.28
C GLU A 24 -1.38 -19.08 -10.46
N LYS A 25 -0.59 -20.13 -10.77
CA LYS A 25 -0.64 -21.41 -10.05
C LYS A 25 0.13 -21.42 -8.73
N GLU A 26 1.05 -20.48 -8.50
CA GLU A 26 1.92 -20.48 -7.32
C GLU A 26 1.56 -19.46 -6.24
N LEU A 27 0.70 -18.48 -6.53
CA LEU A 27 0.06 -17.63 -5.51
C LEU A 27 -1.38 -18.10 -5.32
N GLY A 28 -1.72 -18.64 -4.16
CA GLY A 28 -3.07 -19.07 -3.79
C GLY A 28 -4.09 -17.92 -3.69
N ARG A 29 -4.31 -17.18 -4.78
CA ARG A 29 -5.30 -16.12 -4.92
C ARG A 29 -6.64 -16.73 -5.31
N ASN A 30 -7.70 -16.30 -4.64
CA ASN A 30 -9.07 -16.70 -4.97
C ASN A 30 -9.41 -16.21 -6.38
N LEU A 31 -9.47 -17.11 -7.36
CA LEU A 31 -9.75 -16.78 -8.78
C LEU A 31 -11.08 -16.05 -8.98
N LEU A 32 -12.03 -16.19 -8.04
CA LEU A 32 -13.31 -15.50 -8.09
C LEU A 32 -13.16 -13.98 -7.95
N LEU A 33 -12.42 -13.52 -6.94
CA LEU A 33 -12.32 -12.08 -6.60
C LEU A 33 -10.97 -11.47 -7.01
N GLY A 34 -9.96 -12.29 -7.26
CA GLY A 34 -8.59 -11.84 -7.54
C GLY A 34 -8.07 -10.91 -6.44
N ALA A 35 -7.66 -9.71 -6.83
CA ALA A 35 -7.22 -8.62 -5.95
C ALA A 35 -8.36 -7.62 -5.62
N GLY A 36 -9.63 -8.03 -5.76
CA GLY A 36 -10.79 -7.19 -5.47
C GLY A 36 -10.87 -6.72 -4.02
N PHE A 37 -11.46 -5.54 -3.80
CA PHE A 37 -11.43 -4.82 -2.52
C PHE A 37 -12.39 -5.35 -1.44
N GLY A 38 -13.23 -6.33 -1.76
CA GLY A 38 -14.16 -6.95 -0.83
C GLY A 38 -15.62 -6.70 -1.18
N ILE A 39 -16.44 -6.34 -0.20
CA ILE A 39 -17.81 -5.87 -0.43
C ILE A 39 -17.73 -4.55 -1.20
N ASN A 40 -18.22 -4.54 -2.43
CA ASN A 40 -18.25 -3.34 -3.26
C ASN A 40 -19.44 -2.46 -2.87
N SER A 41 -20.65 -3.00 -2.96
CA SER A 41 -21.86 -2.22 -2.75
C SER A 41 -23.02 -2.99 -2.14
N ALA A 42 -23.91 -2.24 -1.47
CA ALA A 42 -25.28 -2.65 -1.20
C ALA A 42 -26.24 -1.60 -1.81
N THR A 43 -27.03 -2.01 -2.79
CA THR A 43 -27.95 -1.12 -3.52
C THR A 43 -29.36 -1.22 -2.93
N LEU A 44 -29.77 -0.16 -2.25
CA LEU A 44 -31.11 0.02 -1.71
C LEU A 44 -32.02 0.62 -2.78
N ILE A 45 -33.07 -0.11 -3.14
CA ILE A 45 -34.14 0.42 -3.97
C ILE A 45 -35.13 1.15 -3.06
N VAL A 46 -35.37 2.42 -3.36
CA VAL A 46 -36.28 3.31 -2.64
C VAL A 46 -37.30 3.93 -3.60
N GLN A 47 -38.50 4.22 -3.08
CA GLN A 47 -39.58 4.82 -3.86
C GLN A 47 -39.35 6.32 -4.09
N ASN A 48 -38.77 7.01 -3.11
CA ASN A 48 -38.49 8.44 -3.19
C ASN A 48 -37.06 8.74 -2.75
N LEU A 49 -36.23 9.12 -3.71
CA LEU A 49 -34.80 9.33 -3.49
C LEU A 49 -34.50 10.54 -2.60
N ASP A 50 -35.24 11.65 -2.75
CA ASP A 50 -35.05 12.85 -1.91
C ASP A 50 -35.37 12.54 -0.44
N SER A 51 -36.49 11.88 -0.18
CA SER A 51 -36.90 11.49 1.17
C SER A 51 -35.90 10.52 1.80
N ALA A 52 -35.52 9.46 1.09
CA ALA A 52 -34.54 8.49 1.56
C ALA A 52 -33.18 9.14 1.86
N ARG A 53 -32.67 9.96 0.93
CA ARG A 53 -31.43 10.71 1.11
C ARG A 53 -31.50 11.62 2.34
N ASN A 54 -32.60 12.36 2.50
CA ASN A 54 -32.76 13.29 3.62
C ASN A 54 -32.81 12.55 4.96
N TYR A 55 -33.48 11.40 5.02
CA TYR A 55 -33.53 10.58 6.22
C TYR A 55 -32.16 9.96 6.54
N TYR A 56 -31.51 9.35 5.56
CA TYR A 56 -30.16 8.79 5.72
C TYR A 56 -29.15 9.83 6.18
N THR A 57 -29.28 11.08 5.71
CA THR A 57 -28.40 12.18 6.11
C THR A 57 -28.74 12.73 7.50
N ASN A 58 -29.99 13.13 7.71
CA ASN A 58 -30.37 13.95 8.86
C ASN A 58 -30.69 13.13 10.11
N VAL A 59 -31.09 11.86 9.93
CA VAL A 59 -31.51 10.94 10.99
C VAL A 59 -30.45 9.87 11.20
N LEU A 60 -30.08 9.14 10.16
CA LEU A 60 -29.13 8.01 10.27
C LEU A 60 -27.67 8.43 10.23
N GLY A 61 -27.36 9.68 9.86
CA GLY A 61 -26.02 10.26 9.96
C GLY A 61 -25.03 9.79 8.91
N PHE A 62 -25.49 9.45 7.70
CA PHE A 62 -24.63 9.20 6.53
C PHE A 62 -24.41 10.49 5.74
N ASN A 63 -23.16 10.80 5.40
CA ASN A 63 -22.82 12.02 4.68
C ASN A 63 -23.13 11.88 3.18
N LEU A 64 -24.39 12.15 2.82
CA LEU A 64 -24.91 12.16 1.46
C LEU A 64 -25.33 13.58 1.07
N PRO A 65 -24.43 14.51 0.67
CA PRO A 65 -24.79 15.89 0.34
C PRO A 65 -25.85 15.97 -0.79
N ARG A 66 -26.67 17.03 -0.81
CA ARG A 66 -27.78 17.13 -1.76
C ARG A 66 -27.20 17.53 -3.12
N PRO A 67 -27.29 16.68 -4.15
CA PRO A 67 -26.73 17.04 -5.44
C PRO A 67 -27.65 18.06 -6.14
N LYS A 68 -27.10 18.82 -7.10
CA LYS A 68 -27.90 19.67 -8.00
C LYS A 68 -28.83 18.83 -8.87
N LYS A 69 -28.37 17.64 -9.27
CA LYS A 69 -29.09 16.62 -10.03
C LYS A 69 -28.58 15.25 -9.62
N PHE A 70 -29.48 14.28 -9.44
CA PHE A 70 -29.06 12.91 -9.18
C PHE A 70 -28.33 12.30 -10.37
N ASN A 71 -27.32 11.49 -10.08
CA ASN A 71 -26.56 10.79 -11.11
C ASN A 71 -27.38 9.64 -11.69
N GLN A 72 -26.95 9.13 -12.84
CA GLN A 72 -27.44 7.85 -13.34
C GLN A 72 -27.11 6.77 -12.32
N GLY A 73 -28.11 5.95 -11.97
CA GLY A 73 -27.92 4.82 -11.07
C GLY A 73 -27.23 3.65 -11.76
N SER A 74 -26.93 2.60 -11.00
CA SER A 74 -26.29 1.38 -11.52
C SER A 74 -27.07 0.64 -12.62
N TYR A 75 -28.35 0.98 -12.85
CA TYR A 75 -29.21 0.36 -13.86
C TYR A 75 -29.81 1.39 -14.82
N ASP A 76 -30.02 0.99 -16.08
CA ASP A 76 -30.63 1.84 -17.09
C ASP A 76 -32.03 2.30 -16.66
N GLY A 77 -32.30 3.60 -16.82
CA GLY A 77 -33.58 4.20 -16.42
C GLY A 77 -33.70 4.49 -14.91
N THR A 78 -32.63 4.32 -14.14
CA THR A 78 -32.58 4.64 -12.71
C THR A 78 -31.72 5.88 -12.40
N VAL A 79 -31.95 6.47 -11.24
CA VAL A 79 -31.13 7.52 -10.64
C VAL A 79 -30.70 7.13 -9.25
N GLY A 80 -29.53 7.60 -8.84
CA GLY A 80 -29.02 7.27 -7.52
C GLY A 80 -27.97 8.23 -7.00
N LEU A 81 -27.55 7.92 -5.77
CA LEU A 81 -26.41 8.53 -5.09
C LEU A 81 -25.80 7.51 -4.13
N SER A 82 -24.50 7.64 -3.88
CA SER A 82 -23.75 6.70 -3.07
C SER A 82 -23.04 7.38 -1.90
N VAL A 83 -22.94 6.67 -0.77
CA VAL A 83 -22.05 7.01 0.34
C VAL A 83 -20.89 6.04 0.34
N TYR A 84 -19.67 6.55 0.20
CA TYR A 84 -18.44 5.77 0.14
C TYR A 84 -17.75 5.75 1.49
N PHE A 85 -17.12 4.61 1.80
CA PHE A 85 -16.39 4.41 3.04
C PHE A 85 -14.89 4.18 2.79
N PRO A 86 -14.03 4.41 3.80
CA PRO A 86 -12.59 4.15 3.75
C PRO A 86 -12.20 2.71 3.35
N ASP A 87 -13.07 1.74 3.58
CA ASP A 87 -12.91 0.35 3.15
C ASP A 87 -13.39 0.10 1.71
N LEU A 88 -13.50 1.16 0.89
CA LEU A 88 -13.92 1.15 -0.52
C LEU A 88 -15.31 0.57 -0.78
N SER A 89 -16.02 0.15 0.27
CA SER A 89 -17.42 -0.22 0.18
C SER A 89 -18.29 1.03 0.11
N PHE A 90 -19.48 0.87 -0.46
CA PHE A 90 -20.47 1.94 -0.49
C PHE A 90 -21.90 1.43 -0.39
N ILE A 91 -22.80 2.32 0.01
CA ILE A 91 -24.24 2.11 -0.14
C ILE A 91 -24.71 2.97 -1.30
N GLU A 92 -25.51 2.41 -2.20
CA GLU A 92 -26.22 3.16 -3.23
C GLU A 92 -27.71 3.26 -2.84
N LEU A 93 -28.25 4.47 -2.80
CA LEU A 93 -29.69 4.69 -2.82
C LEU A 93 -30.12 4.84 -4.27
N LEU A 94 -31.06 4.01 -4.71
CA LEU A 94 -31.50 3.90 -6.11
C LEU A 94 -33.02 4.11 -6.21
N SER A 95 -33.45 4.93 -7.15
CA SER A 95 -34.86 5.14 -7.51
C SER A 95 -35.06 5.06 -9.02
N VAL A 96 -36.27 4.72 -9.43
CA VAL A 96 -36.67 4.70 -10.85
C VAL A 96 -36.84 6.13 -11.36
N LYS A 97 -36.28 6.42 -12.54
CA LYS A 97 -36.45 7.70 -13.25
C LYS A 97 -37.33 7.52 -14.49
N ASP A 98 -37.07 6.47 -15.26
CA ASP A 98 -37.82 6.09 -16.46
C ASP A 98 -38.41 4.69 -16.24
N THR A 99 -39.67 4.65 -15.81
CA THR A 99 -40.36 3.40 -15.46
C THR A 99 -40.46 2.46 -16.66
N GLY A 100 -40.73 2.97 -17.87
CA GLY A 100 -40.88 2.11 -19.05
C GLY A 100 -39.57 1.44 -19.45
N LEU A 101 -38.45 2.18 -19.40
CA LEU A 101 -37.13 1.62 -19.66
C LEU A 101 -36.74 0.56 -18.60
N VAL A 102 -37.02 0.84 -17.32
CA VAL A 102 -36.75 -0.10 -16.22
C VAL A 102 -37.62 -1.34 -16.32
N GLU A 103 -38.93 -1.22 -16.60
CA GLU A 103 -39.81 -2.39 -16.79
C GLU A 103 -39.35 -3.29 -17.94
N THR A 104 -38.82 -2.68 -19.00
CA THR A 104 -38.34 -3.42 -20.18
C THR A 104 -37.02 -4.14 -19.90
N LYS A 105 -36.04 -3.47 -19.29
CA LYS A 105 -34.67 -3.99 -19.13
C LYS A 105 -34.41 -4.66 -17.77
N HIS A 106 -35.02 -4.13 -16.72
CA HIS A 106 -34.78 -4.49 -15.31
C HIS A 106 -36.09 -4.59 -14.51
N PRO A 107 -37.06 -5.41 -14.93
CA PRO A 107 -38.41 -5.46 -14.34
C PRO A 107 -38.43 -5.77 -12.84
N PHE A 108 -37.38 -6.43 -12.32
CA PHE A 108 -37.28 -6.69 -10.88
C PHE A 108 -37.18 -5.41 -10.04
N ILE A 109 -36.67 -4.30 -10.58
CA ILE A 109 -36.50 -3.04 -9.83
C ILE A 109 -37.87 -2.42 -9.57
N THR A 110 -38.70 -2.27 -10.60
CA THR A 110 -40.05 -1.71 -10.48
C THR A 110 -40.96 -2.64 -9.68
N SER A 111 -40.92 -3.95 -9.96
CA SER A 111 -41.68 -4.95 -9.19
C SER A 111 -41.32 -4.92 -7.70
N PHE A 112 -40.04 -4.77 -7.37
CA PHE A 112 -39.58 -4.65 -5.99
C PHE A 112 -40.07 -3.35 -5.34
N ALA A 113 -39.83 -2.20 -6.00
CA ALA A 113 -40.19 -0.87 -5.50
C ALA A 113 -41.70 -0.67 -5.29
N GLN A 114 -42.55 -1.34 -6.06
CA GLN A 114 -44.01 -1.29 -5.94
C GLN A 114 -44.52 -1.83 -4.60
N HIS A 115 -43.82 -2.81 -4.02
CA HIS A 115 -44.30 -3.54 -2.85
C HIS A 115 -43.51 -3.22 -1.58
N GLN A 116 -42.25 -2.77 -1.70
CA GLN A 116 -41.33 -2.61 -0.58
C GLN A 116 -40.05 -1.84 -0.97
N GLU A 117 -39.26 -1.45 0.04
CA GLU A 117 -37.94 -0.83 -0.11
C GLU A 117 -36.84 -1.72 0.51
N GLY A 118 -35.58 -1.43 0.22
CA GLY A 118 -34.41 -2.04 0.87
C GLY A 118 -33.36 -2.60 -0.10
N VAL A 119 -32.34 -3.28 0.43
CA VAL A 119 -31.23 -3.85 -0.37
C VAL A 119 -31.69 -4.98 -1.28
N ARG A 120 -31.78 -4.75 -2.58
CA ARG A 120 -32.21 -5.79 -3.53
C ARG A 120 -31.04 -6.44 -4.27
N VAL A 121 -29.92 -5.72 -4.36
CA VAL A 121 -28.69 -6.14 -5.03
C VAL A 121 -27.52 -5.76 -4.15
N TYR A 122 -26.50 -6.61 -4.11
CA TYR A 122 -25.21 -6.30 -3.52
C TYR A 122 -24.10 -6.87 -4.42
N SER A 123 -22.94 -6.24 -4.38
CA SER A 123 -21.82 -6.59 -5.25
C SER A 123 -20.55 -6.87 -4.45
N LEU A 124 -19.75 -7.81 -4.95
CA LEU A 124 -18.38 -8.05 -4.52
C LEU A 124 -17.40 -7.49 -5.56
N SER A 125 -16.36 -6.82 -5.09
CA SER A 125 -15.31 -6.29 -5.94
C SER A 125 -14.46 -7.43 -6.50
N THR A 126 -14.22 -7.42 -7.80
CA THR A 126 -13.24 -8.28 -8.48
C THR A 126 -12.20 -7.42 -9.18
N SER A 127 -10.95 -7.89 -9.24
CA SER A 127 -9.90 -7.22 -10.02
C SER A 127 -9.97 -7.52 -11.53
N SER A 128 -10.81 -8.45 -11.98
CA SER A 128 -11.01 -8.75 -13.39
C SER A 128 -12.34 -9.45 -13.62
N ALA A 129 -13.28 -8.77 -14.28
CA ALA A 129 -14.56 -9.35 -14.63
C ALA A 129 -14.41 -10.54 -15.58
N ASP A 130 -13.45 -10.51 -16.52
CA ASP A 130 -13.23 -11.62 -17.45
C ASP A 130 -12.73 -12.89 -16.74
N THR A 131 -11.83 -12.72 -15.76
CA THR A 131 -11.30 -13.85 -14.96
C THR A 131 -12.40 -14.44 -14.10
N THR A 132 -13.18 -13.60 -13.41
CA THR A 132 -14.33 -14.03 -12.61
C THR A 132 -15.37 -14.76 -13.47
N TYR A 133 -15.72 -14.20 -14.64
CA TYR A 133 -16.68 -14.81 -15.57
C TYR A 133 -16.21 -16.18 -16.07
N SER A 134 -14.93 -16.27 -16.45
CA SER A 134 -14.32 -17.52 -16.90
C SER A 134 -14.27 -18.57 -15.78
N TRP A 135 -13.94 -18.15 -14.55
CA TRP A 135 -13.97 -19.02 -13.37
C TRP A 135 -15.38 -19.57 -13.12
N MET A 136 -16.40 -18.72 -13.06
CA MET A 136 -17.79 -19.14 -12.83
C MET A 136 -18.26 -20.11 -13.93
N SER A 137 -17.94 -19.80 -15.19
CA SER A 137 -18.24 -20.67 -16.34
C SER A 137 -17.56 -22.04 -16.21
N SER A 138 -16.32 -22.09 -15.75
CA SER A 138 -15.58 -23.36 -15.51
C SER A 138 -16.21 -24.22 -14.41
N GLN A 139 -16.88 -23.59 -13.44
CA GLN A 139 -17.65 -24.28 -12.40
C GLN A 139 -19.07 -24.69 -12.87
N GLY A 140 -19.40 -24.45 -14.15
CA GLY A 140 -20.72 -24.71 -14.70
C GLY A 140 -21.80 -23.79 -14.13
N ILE A 141 -21.43 -22.59 -13.67
CA ILE A 141 -22.35 -21.57 -13.18
C ILE A 141 -22.72 -20.66 -14.35
N LYS A 142 -24.03 -20.51 -14.60
CA LYS A 142 -24.53 -19.64 -15.67
C LYS A 142 -24.71 -18.22 -15.15
N THR A 143 -24.11 -17.25 -15.82
CA THR A 143 -24.28 -15.81 -15.59
C THR A 143 -24.58 -15.12 -16.92
N GLU A 144 -25.02 -13.86 -16.83
CA GLU A 144 -25.03 -12.95 -17.96
C GLU A 144 -23.59 -12.68 -18.46
N ALA A 145 -23.46 -12.26 -19.71
CA ALA A 145 -22.21 -11.75 -20.23
C ALA A 145 -21.75 -10.50 -19.45
N VAL A 146 -20.43 -10.28 -19.41
CA VAL A 146 -19.85 -9.10 -18.75
C VAL A 146 -20.42 -7.82 -19.37
N LYS A 147 -20.94 -6.93 -18.53
CA LYS A 147 -21.49 -5.64 -18.96
C LYS A 147 -20.59 -4.52 -18.52
N ALA A 148 -20.38 -3.53 -19.38
CA ALA A 148 -19.64 -2.32 -19.04
C ALA A 148 -20.63 -1.17 -18.79
N GLY A 149 -20.32 -0.31 -17.83
CA GLY A 149 -21.18 0.81 -17.46
C GLY A 149 -20.41 2.03 -17.00
N ARG A 150 -21.13 3.14 -16.88
CA ARG A 150 -20.61 4.46 -16.52
C ARG A 150 -21.61 5.17 -15.62
N ALA A 151 -21.13 5.70 -14.49
CA ALA A 151 -21.98 6.41 -13.53
C ALA A 151 -21.97 7.92 -13.77
N THR A 152 -20.88 8.47 -14.29
CA THR A 152 -20.76 9.91 -14.56
C THR A 152 -21.56 10.31 -15.80
N ALA A 153 -22.57 11.16 -15.61
CA ALA A 153 -23.45 11.63 -16.68
C ALA A 153 -22.76 12.62 -17.64
N GLU A 154 -21.73 13.33 -17.19
CA GLU A 154 -21.00 14.29 -18.01
C GLU A 154 -19.79 13.63 -18.69
N MET A 155 -19.66 13.87 -19.99
CA MET A 155 -18.46 13.49 -20.73
C MET A 155 -17.31 14.44 -20.36
N PRO A 156 -16.11 13.91 -20.12
CA PRO A 156 -14.94 14.74 -19.82
C PRO A 156 -14.65 15.68 -21.00
N LYS A 157 -14.23 16.91 -20.69
CA LYS A 157 -13.77 17.90 -21.66
C LYS A 157 -12.27 18.15 -21.49
N GLY A 158 -11.56 18.29 -22.60
CA GLY A 158 -10.11 18.53 -22.59
C GLY A 158 -9.33 17.34 -22.05
N TRP A 159 -8.12 17.60 -21.52
CA TRP A 159 -7.32 16.59 -20.86
C TRP A 159 -7.93 16.20 -19.52
N ASN A 160 -8.41 14.98 -19.41
CA ASN A 160 -8.97 14.41 -18.19
C ASN A 160 -8.45 12.98 -18.02
N TRP A 161 -8.37 12.52 -16.77
CA TRP A 161 -8.04 11.13 -16.43
C TRP A 161 -9.19 10.18 -16.78
N ASP A 162 -10.41 10.72 -16.81
CA ASP A 162 -11.57 10.08 -17.39
C ASP A 162 -11.50 10.21 -18.93
N ASP A 163 -11.49 9.09 -19.63
CA ASP A 163 -11.41 9.01 -21.09
C ASP A 163 -12.78 9.05 -21.78
N GLY A 164 -13.86 9.13 -21.00
CA GLY A 164 -15.23 9.07 -21.50
C GLY A 164 -15.72 7.64 -21.78
N GLY A 165 -14.89 6.62 -21.55
CA GLY A 165 -15.21 5.20 -21.68
C GLY A 165 -15.98 4.63 -20.50
N PRO A 166 -16.16 3.30 -20.43
CA PRO A 166 -16.77 2.67 -19.27
C PRO A 166 -15.90 2.85 -18.01
N GLN A 167 -16.55 3.01 -16.86
CA GLN A 167 -15.90 3.19 -15.56
C GLN A 167 -15.90 1.89 -14.73
N TYR A 168 -16.83 0.99 -15.02
CA TYR A 168 -16.93 -0.29 -14.33
C TYR A 168 -17.41 -1.38 -15.27
N ARG A 169 -17.18 -2.64 -14.86
CA ARG A 169 -17.70 -3.85 -15.50
C ARG A 169 -18.37 -4.72 -14.46
N THR A 170 -19.50 -5.31 -14.81
CA THR A 170 -20.29 -6.15 -13.89
C THR A 170 -20.60 -7.53 -14.46
N ILE A 171 -20.76 -8.48 -13.54
CA ILE A 171 -21.25 -9.83 -13.81
C ILE A 171 -22.47 -10.06 -12.91
N GLU A 172 -23.57 -10.46 -13.54
CA GLU A 172 -24.86 -10.70 -12.87
C GLU A 172 -25.38 -12.09 -13.24
N PHE A 173 -26.15 -12.70 -12.33
CA PHE A 173 -26.80 -13.99 -12.62
C PHE A 173 -27.98 -13.85 -13.59
N SER A 174 -28.68 -12.72 -13.57
CA SER A 174 -29.75 -12.40 -14.51
C SER A 174 -30.02 -10.90 -14.50
N SER A 175 -30.18 -10.28 -15.67
CA SER A 175 -30.54 -8.87 -15.75
C SER A 175 -32.04 -8.60 -15.57
N LYS A 176 -32.87 -9.63 -15.75
CA LYS A 176 -34.32 -9.54 -15.61
C LYS A 176 -34.76 -9.74 -14.17
N ASN A 177 -34.18 -10.73 -13.48
CA ASN A 177 -34.48 -11.02 -12.08
C ASN A 177 -33.29 -11.70 -11.38
N PRO A 178 -32.28 -10.94 -10.93
CA PRO A 178 -31.14 -11.50 -10.23
C PRO A 178 -31.56 -12.11 -8.89
N PRO A 179 -31.06 -13.28 -8.48
CA PRO A 179 -31.35 -13.84 -7.16
C PRO A 179 -30.91 -12.89 -6.04
N GLY A 180 -31.82 -12.50 -5.14
CA GLY A 180 -31.53 -11.48 -4.12
C GLY A 180 -30.51 -11.88 -3.06
N TYR A 181 -30.24 -13.19 -2.94
CA TYR A 181 -29.28 -13.75 -1.99
C TYR A 181 -27.91 -14.04 -2.61
N LEU A 182 -27.71 -13.85 -3.92
CA LEU A 182 -26.41 -14.03 -4.57
C LEU A 182 -25.80 -12.66 -4.90
N PRO A 183 -24.46 -12.53 -4.80
CA PRO A 183 -23.78 -11.29 -5.17
C PRO A 183 -23.72 -11.11 -6.68
N SER A 184 -23.68 -9.87 -7.15
CA SER A 184 -23.02 -9.54 -8.41
C SER A 184 -21.52 -9.32 -8.19
N PHE A 185 -20.75 -9.23 -9.27
CA PHE A 185 -19.32 -8.93 -9.20
C PHE A 185 -19.01 -7.67 -9.99
N THR A 186 -18.19 -6.77 -9.44
CA THR A 186 -17.86 -5.49 -10.07
C THR A 186 -16.35 -5.25 -10.13
N GLU A 187 -15.88 -4.94 -11.33
CA GLU A 187 -14.55 -4.42 -11.62
C GLU A 187 -14.66 -2.91 -11.89
N TRP A 188 -13.79 -2.11 -11.27
CA TRP A 188 -13.62 -0.68 -11.54
C TRP A 188 -12.45 -0.51 -12.51
N ILE A 189 -12.72 0.07 -13.67
CA ILE A 189 -11.75 0.19 -14.76
C ILE A 189 -10.67 1.21 -14.36
N GLY A 190 -9.42 0.87 -14.65
CA GLY A 190 -8.27 1.75 -14.40
C GLY A 190 -7.76 1.74 -12.96
N TYR A 191 -8.40 0.99 -12.05
CA TYR A 191 -7.92 0.88 -10.67
C TYR A 191 -6.67 -0.03 -10.63
N PRO A 192 -5.57 0.40 -9.99
CA PRO A 192 -4.38 -0.43 -9.84
C PRO A 192 -4.57 -1.43 -8.69
N TYR A 193 -5.43 -2.44 -8.91
CA TYR A 193 -5.89 -3.38 -7.88
C TYR A 193 -4.77 -4.02 -7.06
N GLN A 194 -3.68 -4.46 -7.70
CA GLN A 194 -2.57 -5.10 -7.00
C GLN A 194 -1.81 -4.12 -6.12
N GLU A 195 -1.41 -2.97 -6.67
CA GLU A 195 -0.70 -1.91 -5.94
C GLU A 195 -1.55 -1.37 -4.79
N MET A 196 -2.85 -1.20 -5.04
CA MET A 196 -3.80 -0.83 -4.00
C MET A 196 -3.88 -1.92 -2.94
N GLN A 197 -4.12 -3.20 -3.23
CA GLN A 197 -4.16 -4.24 -2.18
C GLN A 197 -2.88 -4.33 -1.35
N GLU A 198 -1.72 -4.09 -1.97
CA GLU A 198 -0.43 -4.12 -1.27
C GLU A 198 -0.23 -2.91 -0.35
N GLY A 199 -0.73 -1.73 -0.72
CA GLY A 199 -0.59 -0.48 0.05
C GLY A 199 -1.84 -0.02 0.80
N TRP A 200 -2.99 -0.65 0.57
CA TRP A 200 -4.29 -0.17 1.02
C TRP A 200 -4.53 -0.57 2.47
N LYS A 201 -4.73 0.46 3.27
CA LYS A 201 -5.00 0.37 4.69
C LYS A 201 -6.25 1.20 4.95
N PRO A 202 -7.43 0.57 5.12
CA PRO A 202 -8.70 1.30 5.32
C PRO A 202 -8.61 2.36 6.43
N TYR A 203 -7.80 2.10 7.46
CA TYR A 203 -7.57 3.03 8.56
C TYR A 203 -6.76 4.29 8.18
N SER A 204 -5.77 4.20 7.27
CA SER A 204 -4.99 5.36 6.82
C SER A 204 -5.72 6.16 5.75
N TRP A 205 -6.61 5.49 5.00
CA TRP A 205 -7.43 6.11 3.96
C TRP A 205 -8.52 7.02 4.51
N ARG A 206 -8.88 6.89 5.79
CA ARG A 206 -9.90 7.74 6.46
C ARG A 206 -9.72 9.23 6.24
N LYS A 207 -8.48 9.70 6.14
CA LYS A 207 -8.17 11.13 5.89
C LYS A 207 -8.72 11.65 4.56
N TYR A 208 -8.97 10.78 3.59
CA TYR A 208 -9.50 11.11 2.27
C TYR A 208 -11.04 11.03 2.19
N TYR A 209 -11.69 10.47 3.21
CA TYR A 209 -13.14 10.32 3.24
C TYR A 209 -13.77 11.32 4.19
N PRO A 210 -14.96 11.83 3.88
CA PRO A 210 -15.70 12.65 4.82
C PRO A 210 -16.07 11.83 6.06
N GLU A 211 -15.92 12.43 7.23
CA GLU A 211 -16.40 11.81 8.47
C GLU A 211 -17.92 11.66 8.44
N GLN A 212 -18.40 10.50 8.89
CA GLN A 212 -19.81 10.19 9.02
C GLN A 212 -20.28 10.64 10.42
N PRO A 213 -21.34 11.45 10.56
CA PRO A 213 -21.89 11.83 11.86
C PRO A 213 -22.25 10.66 12.78
N ASN A 214 -22.64 9.52 12.20
CA ASN A 214 -22.93 8.28 12.94
C ASN A 214 -21.67 7.46 13.29
N GLY A 215 -20.48 7.91 12.90
CA GLY A 215 -19.21 7.26 13.20
C GLY A 215 -18.83 6.08 12.30
N VAL A 216 -19.60 5.77 11.25
CA VAL A 216 -19.33 4.65 10.33
C VAL A 216 -18.01 4.83 9.59
N VAL A 217 -17.26 3.72 9.46
CA VAL A 217 -15.97 3.66 8.76
C VAL A 217 -15.92 2.60 7.65
N GLY A 218 -16.94 1.75 7.53
CA GLY A 218 -16.97 0.68 6.52
C GLY A 218 -18.10 -0.33 6.76
N ILE A 219 -18.30 -1.22 5.79
CA ILE A 219 -19.23 -2.35 5.86
C ILE A 219 -18.45 -3.58 6.27
N SER A 220 -18.71 -4.12 7.46
CA SER A 220 -18.05 -5.35 7.94
C SER A 220 -18.77 -6.62 7.51
N SER A 221 -20.10 -6.58 7.37
CA SER A 221 -20.84 -7.76 6.92
C SER A 221 -22.17 -7.43 6.26
N LEU A 222 -22.60 -8.31 5.34
CA LEU A 222 -23.99 -8.37 4.89
C LEU A 222 -24.63 -9.66 5.43
N LEU A 223 -25.80 -9.52 6.07
CA LEU A 223 -26.59 -10.65 6.53
C LEU A 223 -27.61 -11.00 5.45
N VAL A 224 -27.49 -12.20 4.90
CA VAL A 224 -28.31 -12.69 3.78
C VAL A 224 -29.19 -13.83 4.27
N VAL A 225 -30.50 -13.63 4.20
CA VAL A 225 -31.47 -14.65 4.61
C VAL A 225 -31.78 -15.56 3.43
N VAL A 226 -31.76 -16.87 3.67
CA VAL A 226 -31.96 -17.90 2.64
C VAL A 226 -33.06 -18.89 3.06
N ASN A 227 -33.73 -19.49 2.06
CA ASN A 227 -34.77 -20.49 2.30
C ASN A 227 -34.22 -21.77 2.95
N ASN A 228 -33.07 -22.24 2.46
CA ASN A 228 -32.43 -23.47 2.92
C ASN A 228 -30.92 -23.23 3.04
N LEU A 229 -30.40 -23.33 4.26
CA LEU A 229 -29.00 -23.03 4.56
C LEU A 229 -28.03 -23.95 3.82
N ASP A 230 -28.26 -25.26 3.83
CA ASP A 230 -27.35 -26.23 3.22
C ASP A 230 -27.25 -26.08 1.70
N SER A 231 -28.37 -25.78 1.04
CA SER A 231 -28.40 -25.55 -0.41
C SER A 231 -27.66 -24.27 -0.77
N ALA A 232 -27.92 -23.18 -0.05
CA ALA A 232 -27.22 -21.91 -0.27
C ALA A 232 -25.72 -22.02 0.03
N ARG A 233 -25.32 -22.73 1.08
CA ARG A 233 -23.91 -23.00 1.41
C ARG A 233 -23.20 -23.71 0.26
N LYS A 234 -23.80 -24.78 -0.27
CA LYS A 234 -23.25 -25.52 -1.43
C LYS A 234 -23.06 -24.62 -2.64
N GLU A 235 -24.00 -23.70 -2.88
CA GLU A 235 -23.92 -22.76 -3.98
C GLU A 235 -22.80 -21.72 -3.79
N PHE A 236 -22.67 -21.15 -2.59
CA PHE A 236 -21.60 -20.19 -2.27
C PHE A 236 -20.22 -20.84 -2.34
N LEU A 237 -20.08 -22.08 -1.84
CA LEU A 237 -18.86 -22.87 -1.98
C LEU A 237 -18.54 -23.13 -3.47
N LYS A 238 -19.55 -23.49 -4.28
CA LYS A 238 -19.39 -23.73 -5.71
C LYS A 238 -18.97 -22.48 -6.48
N ILE A 239 -19.45 -21.30 -6.08
CA ILE A 239 -19.03 -20.01 -6.65
C ILE A 239 -17.54 -19.74 -6.34
N GLY A 240 -16.99 -20.32 -5.27
CA GLY A 240 -15.59 -20.16 -4.88
C GLY A 240 -15.38 -19.25 -3.66
N LEU A 241 -16.44 -19.04 -2.86
CA LEU A 241 -16.30 -18.36 -1.58
C LEU A 241 -15.83 -19.34 -0.51
N THR A 242 -14.91 -18.89 0.34
CA THR A 242 -14.37 -19.69 1.44
C THR A 242 -15.29 -19.59 2.65
N GLU A 243 -15.87 -20.72 3.06
CA GLU A 243 -16.66 -20.81 4.29
C GLU A 243 -15.75 -20.63 5.52
N LEU A 244 -16.27 -19.92 6.51
CA LEU A 244 -15.70 -19.76 7.85
C LEU A 244 -16.39 -20.75 8.80
N GLU A 245 -16.89 -20.28 9.94
CA GLU A 245 -17.68 -21.08 10.85
C GLU A 245 -19.14 -21.14 10.40
N ALA A 246 -19.75 -22.31 10.58
CA ALA A 246 -21.17 -22.56 10.34
C ALA A 246 -21.81 -23.16 11.59
N THR A 247 -23.07 -22.79 11.81
CA THR A 247 -23.97 -23.39 12.80
C THR A 247 -25.12 -24.09 12.06
N ASN A 248 -26.06 -24.66 12.81
CA ASN A 248 -27.29 -25.20 12.24
C ASN A 248 -28.19 -24.12 11.58
N THR A 249 -27.93 -22.84 11.81
CA THR A 249 -28.83 -21.74 11.42
C THR A 249 -28.12 -20.56 10.74
N SER A 250 -26.79 -20.60 10.66
CA SER A 250 -25.98 -19.57 10.01
C SER A 250 -24.71 -20.15 9.40
N ALA A 251 -24.17 -19.50 8.39
CA ALA A 251 -22.84 -19.81 7.84
C ALA A 251 -22.13 -18.53 7.40
N GLY A 252 -20.88 -18.35 7.83
CA GLY A 252 -20.07 -17.21 7.41
C GLY A 252 -19.20 -17.53 6.20
N PHE A 253 -19.03 -16.57 5.30
CA PHE A 253 -18.10 -16.66 4.17
C PHE A 253 -17.11 -15.50 4.21
N LYS A 254 -15.83 -15.82 4.02
CA LYS A 254 -14.75 -14.85 3.94
C LYS A 254 -14.82 -14.09 2.61
N ILE A 255 -14.67 -12.77 2.68
CA ILE A 255 -14.59 -11.90 1.50
C ILE A 255 -13.18 -11.34 1.37
N ALA A 256 -12.94 -10.09 1.80
CA ALA A 256 -11.62 -9.47 1.86
C ALA A 256 -11.43 -8.84 3.24
N HIS A 257 -10.17 -8.70 3.67
CA HIS A 257 -9.86 -8.10 4.98
C HIS A 257 -10.59 -8.83 6.13
N SER A 258 -11.28 -8.06 6.97
CA SER A 258 -12.16 -8.54 8.04
C SER A 258 -13.62 -8.75 7.59
N GLN A 259 -13.96 -8.46 6.33
CA GLN A 259 -15.33 -8.49 5.83
C GLN A 259 -15.86 -9.91 5.60
N LYS A 260 -17.16 -10.09 5.83
CA LYS A 260 -17.84 -11.39 5.73
C LYS A 260 -19.22 -11.27 5.08
N LEU A 261 -19.67 -12.34 4.44
CA LEU A 261 -21.10 -12.57 4.19
C LEU A 261 -21.62 -13.56 5.22
N LEU A 262 -22.78 -13.28 5.81
CA LEU A 262 -23.41 -14.14 6.80
C LEU A 262 -24.73 -14.67 6.23
N LEU A 263 -24.74 -15.95 5.87
CA LEU A 263 -25.98 -16.64 5.51
C LEU A 263 -26.76 -16.98 6.77
N MET A 264 -28.06 -16.79 6.74
CA MET A 264 -28.96 -17.10 7.85
C MET A 264 -30.21 -17.80 7.35
N ALA A 265 -30.63 -18.84 8.07
CA ALA A 265 -31.92 -19.49 7.88
C ALA A 265 -32.78 -19.33 9.15
N PRO A 266 -34.12 -19.23 9.00
CA PRO A 266 -34.99 -19.08 10.15
C PRO A 266 -34.95 -20.30 11.08
N LYS A 267 -34.86 -20.05 12.39
CA LYS A 267 -34.92 -21.09 13.44
C LYS A 267 -36.33 -21.64 13.69
N SER A 268 -37.37 -20.87 13.32
CA SER A 268 -38.78 -21.18 13.59
C SER A 268 -39.68 -20.48 12.55
N PRO A 269 -40.82 -21.09 12.15
CA PRO A 269 -41.69 -20.60 11.07
C PRO A 269 -42.33 -19.23 11.29
N ASN A 270 -42.29 -18.70 12.52
CA ASN A 270 -42.98 -17.45 12.91
C ASN A 270 -42.05 -16.38 13.50
N ASN A 271 -40.75 -16.42 13.19
CA ASN A 271 -39.80 -15.37 13.61
C ASN A 271 -39.59 -14.29 12.52
N GLU A 272 -38.84 -13.24 12.84
CA GLU A 272 -38.59 -12.10 11.94
C GLU A 272 -37.98 -12.53 10.59
N LEU A 273 -37.08 -13.52 10.58
CA LEU A 273 -36.44 -14.03 9.36
C LEU A 273 -37.43 -14.82 8.48
N SER A 274 -38.28 -15.64 9.09
CA SER A 274 -39.36 -16.33 8.37
C SER A 274 -40.35 -15.35 7.76
N ASN A 275 -40.69 -14.27 8.47
CA ASN A 275 -41.55 -13.22 7.94
C ASN A 275 -40.86 -12.47 6.80
N PHE A 276 -39.56 -12.18 6.90
CA PHE A 276 -38.80 -11.59 5.81
C PHE A 276 -38.80 -12.46 4.56
N LEU A 277 -38.59 -13.78 4.68
CA LEU A 277 -38.67 -14.69 3.53
C LEU A 277 -40.07 -14.71 2.91
N LYS A 278 -41.13 -14.70 3.73
CA LYS A 278 -42.52 -14.68 3.24
C LYS A 278 -42.85 -13.39 2.48
N THR A 279 -42.36 -12.23 2.94
CA THR A 279 -42.69 -10.93 2.32
C THR A 279 -41.76 -10.56 1.17
N ARG A 280 -40.49 -10.94 1.25
CA ARG A 280 -39.41 -10.43 0.38
C ARG A 280 -38.70 -11.51 -0.42
N GLY A 281 -38.78 -12.76 0.03
CA GLY A 281 -37.93 -13.84 -0.46
C GLY A 281 -36.49 -13.76 0.07
N PRO A 282 -35.62 -14.68 -0.37
CA PRO A 282 -34.21 -14.69 0.00
C PRO A 282 -33.48 -13.41 -0.42
N GLY A 283 -32.65 -12.87 0.47
CA GLY A 283 -31.82 -11.71 0.17
C GLY A 283 -31.23 -11.01 1.39
N VAL A 284 -30.62 -9.85 1.16
CA VAL A 284 -29.95 -9.08 2.22
C VAL A 284 -30.97 -8.52 3.20
N TYR A 285 -30.89 -8.99 4.45
CA TYR A 285 -31.73 -8.56 5.57
C TYR A 285 -31.13 -7.37 6.32
N ALA A 286 -29.82 -7.41 6.55
CA ALA A 286 -29.12 -6.37 7.29
C ALA A 286 -27.76 -6.02 6.67
N ILE A 287 -27.37 -4.76 6.86
CA ILE A 287 -26.00 -4.28 6.64
C ILE A 287 -25.38 -4.03 8.00
N ARG A 288 -24.21 -4.61 8.25
CA ARG A 288 -23.43 -4.37 9.45
C ARG A 288 -22.26 -3.45 9.15
N PHE A 289 -22.19 -2.35 9.89
CA PHE A 289 -21.14 -1.35 9.81
C PHE A 289 -20.17 -1.47 10.98
N GLU A 290 -18.91 -1.16 10.69
CA GLU A 290 -17.95 -0.76 11.74
C GLU A 290 -18.08 0.73 12.02
N VAL A 291 -18.03 1.09 13.31
CA VAL A 291 -18.02 2.48 13.78
C VAL A 291 -16.81 2.76 14.66
N LYS A 292 -16.33 4.01 14.64
CA LYS A 292 -15.17 4.45 15.44
C LYS A 292 -15.33 4.20 16.94
N LYS A 293 -16.51 4.53 17.46
CA LYS A 293 -16.89 4.40 18.87
C LYS A 293 -18.38 4.11 18.96
N LEU A 294 -18.73 2.94 19.47
CA LEU A 294 -20.12 2.49 19.49
C LEU A 294 -21.00 3.36 20.39
N LYS A 295 -20.44 3.86 21.51
CA LYS A 295 -21.14 4.75 22.43
C LYS A 295 -21.54 6.08 21.76
N ASP A 296 -20.62 6.68 21.00
CA ASP A 296 -20.88 7.95 20.31
C ASP A 296 -21.96 7.76 19.23
N THR A 297 -21.91 6.64 18.50
CA THR A 297 -22.96 6.23 17.56
C THR A 297 -24.31 6.04 18.26
N GLN A 298 -24.33 5.39 19.43
CA GLN A 298 -25.55 5.19 20.22
C GLN A 298 -26.18 6.53 20.62
N GLU A 299 -25.37 7.46 21.15
CA GLU A 299 -25.82 8.78 21.57
C GLU A 299 -26.37 9.60 20.40
N PHE A 300 -25.66 9.58 19.26
CA PHE A 300 -26.11 10.24 18.04
C PHE A 300 -27.46 9.69 17.57
N LEU A 301 -27.57 8.37 17.39
CA LEU A 301 -28.77 7.73 16.86
C LEU A 301 -29.95 7.85 17.83
N LYS A 302 -29.74 7.70 19.15
CA LYS A 302 -30.79 7.84 20.16
C LYS A 302 -31.41 9.25 20.17
N LYS A 303 -30.63 10.29 19.84
CA LYS A 303 -31.12 11.68 19.73
C LYS A 303 -31.97 11.91 18.48
N LYS A 304 -31.73 11.15 17.42
CA LYS A 304 -32.31 11.37 16.09
C LYS A 304 -33.48 10.44 15.77
N LEU A 305 -33.42 9.20 16.25
CA LEU A 305 -34.42 8.18 16.01
C LEU A 305 -35.59 8.29 17.01
N PRO A 306 -36.79 7.85 16.63
CA PRO A 306 -37.91 7.76 17.55
C PRO A 306 -37.67 6.70 18.64
N ALA A 307 -38.45 6.79 19.73
CA ALA A 307 -38.37 5.82 20.82
C ALA A 307 -38.62 4.37 20.31
N GLY A 308 -37.80 3.42 20.74
CA GLY A 308 -37.89 2.01 20.31
C GLY A 308 -37.22 1.68 18.98
N ALA A 309 -36.79 2.68 18.19
CA ALA A 309 -36.13 2.48 16.89
C ALA A 309 -34.62 2.18 16.97
N LEU A 310 -34.07 2.13 18.18
CA LEU A 310 -32.69 1.74 18.42
C LEU A 310 -32.65 0.68 19.51
N ARG A 311 -32.14 -0.51 19.16
CA ARG A 311 -31.95 -1.63 20.07
C ARG A 311 -30.45 -1.80 20.36
N PHE A 312 -30.09 -2.08 21.60
CA PHE A 312 -28.72 -2.40 21.98
C PHE A 312 -28.65 -3.81 22.54
N ASP A 313 -27.84 -4.66 21.92
CA ASP A 313 -27.54 -6.00 22.41
C ASP A 313 -26.22 -5.95 23.18
N THR A 314 -26.30 -6.09 24.51
CA THR A 314 -25.14 -6.06 25.41
C THR A 314 -24.22 -7.26 25.19
N SER A 315 -24.77 -8.42 24.80
CA SER A 315 -24.00 -9.66 24.61
C SER A 315 -23.16 -9.61 23.33
N LEU A 316 -23.74 -9.05 22.26
CA LEU A 316 -23.09 -8.89 20.96
C LEU A 316 -22.32 -7.56 20.85
N LYS A 317 -22.49 -6.64 21.80
CA LYS A 317 -22.00 -5.25 21.73
C LYS A 317 -22.39 -4.62 20.39
N GLN A 318 -23.66 -4.72 20.05
CA GLN A 318 -24.20 -4.32 18.76
C GLN A 318 -25.38 -3.36 18.94
N LEU A 319 -25.38 -2.28 18.17
CA LEU A 319 -26.57 -1.44 17.99
C LEU A 319 -27.32 -1.89 16.76
N THR A 320 -28.65 -1.87 16.82
CA THR A 320 -29.51 -2.25 15.70
C THR A 320 -30.59 -1.20 15.49
N VAL A 321 -30.67 -0.69 14.26
CA VAL A 321 -31.80 0.08 13.74
C VAL A 321 -32.65 -0.88 12.90
N PRO A 322 -33.86 -1.24 13.37
CA PRO A 322 -34.74 -2.16 12.65
C PRO A 322 -35.12 -1.65 11.26
N LYS A 323 -35.46 -2.56 10.35
CA LYS A 323 -35.73 -2.27 8.93
C LYS A 323 -36.86 -1.27 8.70
N GLU A 324 -37.86 -1.23 9.59
CA GLU A 324 -38.96 -0.27 9.57
C GLU A 324 -38.51 1.19 9.79
N TYR A 325 -37.30 1.40 10.33
CA TYR A 325 -36.69 2.73 10.54
C TYR A 325 -35.50 2.99 9.61
N ALA A 326 -35.31 2.17 8.56
CA ALA A 326 -34.15 2.28 7.68
C ALA A 326 -34.46 1.87 6.23
N TYR A 327 -35.67 2.20 5.76
CA TYR A 327 -36.09 1.96 4.37
C TYR A 327 -36.00 0.48 3.96
N GLY A 328 -36.49 -0.41 4.84
CA GLY A 328 -36.66 -1.83 4.52
C GLY A 328 -35.39 -2.69 4.67
N VAL A 329 -34.30 -2.14 5.19
CA VAL A 329 -33.09 -2.90 5.57
C VAL A 329 -32.69 -2.62 7.01
N GLN A 330 -32.32 -3.66 7.76
CA GLN A 330 -31.80 -3.47 9.12
C GLN A 330 -30.36 -2.94 9.08
N LEU A 331 -30.05 -1.95 9.91
CA LEU A 331 -28.68 -1.43 10.05
C LEU A 331 -28.13 -1.87 11.40
N GLU A 332 -26.98 -2.54 11.37
CA GLU A 332 -26.26 -2.99 12.56
C GLU A 332 -24.95 -2.21 12.69
N PHE A 333 -24.57 -1.84 13.90
CA PHE A 333 -23.32 -1.13 14.17
C PHE A 333 -22.54 -1.87 15.24
N ILE A 334 -21.27 -2.14 14.94
CA ILE A 334 -20.30 -2.71 15.88
C ILE A 334 -19.10 -1.79 15.98
N GLU A 335 -18.46 -1.74 17.15
CA GLU A 335 -17.21 -1.01 17.30
C GLU A 335 -16.11 -1.68 16.47
N GLU A 336 -15.31 -0.87 15.78
CA GLU A 336 -14.14 -1.38 15.08
C GLU A 336 -13.12 -2.03 16.04
N PRO A 337 -12.27 -2.96 15.55
CA PRO A 337 -11.22 -3.55 16.38
C PRO A 337 -10.26 -2.49 16.95
N LYS A 338 -9.85 -2.67 18.21
CA LYS A 338 -8.91 -1.74 18.89
C LYS A 338 -7.64 -1.51 18.09
N GLU A 339 -7.07 -2.55 17.47
CA GLU A 339 -5.87 -2.44 16.65
C GLU A 339 -6.09 -1.50 15.44
N GLN A 340 -7.21 -1.64 14.74
CA GLN A 340 -7.59 -0.78 13.63
C GLN A 340 -7.78 0.68 14.09
N ALA A 341 -8.45 0.88 15.23
CA ALA A 341 -8.66 2.22 15.80
C ALA A 341 -7.34 2.90 16.20
N GLU A 342 -6.38 2.16 16.76
CA GLU A 342 -5.06 2.69 17.11
C GLU A 342 -4.23 3.03 15.87
N LEU A 343 -4.26 2.17 14.84
CA LEU A 343 -3.61 2.45 13.56
C LEU A 343 -4.23 3.67 12.86
N ALA A 344 -5.56 3.81 12.88
CA ALA A 344 -6.23 4.97 12.32
C ALA A 344 -5.74 6.28 12.95
N LYS A 345 -5.53 6.32 14.28
CA LYS A 345 -5.01 7.52 14.97
C LYS A 345 -3.61 7.90 14.50
N ILE A 346 -2.73 6.91 14.28
CA ILE A 346 -1.34 7.13 13.86
C ILE A 346 -1.26 7.85 12.51
N TYR A 347 -2.16 7.53 11.58
CA TYR A 347 -2.12 8.07 10.22
C TYR A 347 -3.16 9.16 9.95
N ASN A 348 -3.91 9.59 10.97
CA ASN A 348 -4.89 10.68 10.87
C ASN A 348 -4.24 12.06 11.03
N PHE A 349 -3.14 12.30 10.32
CA PHE A 349 -2.51 13.62 10.25
C PHE A 349 -2.84 14.30 8.93
N LYS A 350 -3.05 15.61 9.00
CA LYS A 350 -3.16 16.48 7.83
C LYS A 350 -1.82 17.16 7.61
N GLU A 351 -1.46 17.32 6.36
CA GLU A 351 -0.24 18.04 5.99
C GLU A 351 -0.24 19.46 6.60
N GLY A 352 0.93 19.88 7.09
CA GLY A 352 1.10 21.21 7.72
C GLY A 352 0.40 21.36 9.08
N SER A 353 -0.30 20.32 9.55
CA SER A 353 -0.91 20.30 10.88
C SER A 353 0.06 19.68 11.89
N LYS A 354 -0.09 20.09 13.14
CA LYS A 354 0.68 19.51 14.25
C LYS A 354 0.31 18.03 14.42
N LEU A 355 1.32 17.18 14.59
CA LEU A 355 1.10 15.77 14.86
C LEU A 355 0.52 15.57 16.26
N ASP A 356 -0.41 14.63 16.38
CA ASP A 356 -0.87 14.19 17.70
C ASP A 356 0.18 13.29 18.39
N SER A 357 -0.11 12.91 19.64
CA SER A 357 0.82 12.09 20.44
C SER A 357 0.97 10.64 19.93
N ALA A 358 -0.02 10.10 19.22
CA ALA A 358 0.05 8.74 18.66
C ALA A 358 0.94 8.74 17.43
N SER A 359 0.67 9.65 16.50
CA SER A 359 1.43 9.92 15.28
C SER A 359 2.90 10.23 15.61
N SER A 360 3.14 11.15 16.56
CA SER A 360 4.49 11.54 16.98
C SER A 360 5.28 10.39 17.61
N ARG A 361 4.64 9.56 18.45
CA ARG A 361 5.30 8.40 19.07
C ARG A 361 5.63 7.33 18.04
N HIS A 362 4.73 7.10 17.08
CA HIS A 362 4.98 6.15 16.00
C HIS A 362 6.12 6.61 15.10
N ALA A 363 6.14 7.88 14.68
CA ALA A 363 7.23 8.48 13.93
C ALA A 363 8.58 8.40 14.66
N LEU A 364 8.59 8.67 15.97
CA LEU A 364 9.78 8.49 16.82
C LEU A 364 10.23 7.02 16.85
N GLY A 365 9.29 6.07 16.88
CA GLY A 365 9.57 4.64 16.82
C GLY A 365 10.24 4.23 15.50
N ILE A 366 9.68 4.68 14.36
CA ILE A 366 10.28 4.52 13.03
C ILE A 366 11.69 5.10 13.02
N TYR A 367 11.84 6.37 13.44
CA TYR A 367 13.14 7.04 13.46
C TYR A 367 14.16 6.29 14.31
N THR A 368 13.78 5.88 15.52
CA THR A 368 14.67 5.19 16.46
C THR A 368 15.09 3.82 15.92
N LYS A 369 14.16 3.10 15.30
CA LYS A 369 14.40 1.75 14.78
C LYS A 369 15.26 1.78 13.52
N TYR A 370 14.98 2.70 12.59
CA TYR A 370 15.55 2.69 11.24
C TYR A 370 16.54 3.83 10.94
N CYS A 371 16.44 5.00 11.55
CA CYS A 371 17.24 6.15 11.12
C CYS A 371 18.35 6.53 12.13
N ALA A 372 18.08 6.37 13.42
CA ALA A 372 18.92 6.88 14.51
C ALA A 372 20.32 6.26 14.57
N LEU A 373 20.50 5.05 14.03
CA LEU A 373 21.81 4.39 13.97
C LEU A 373 22.83 5.25 13.21
N CYS A 374 22.41 5.88 12.12
CA CYS A 374 23.29 6.70 11.28
C CYS A 374 23.11 8.20 11.55
N HIS A 375 21.87 8.66 11.73
CA HIS A 375 21.55 10.08 11.91
C HIS A 375 21.60 10.56 13.37
N GLY A 376 21.97 9.70 14.32
CA GLY A 376 22.07 10.03 15.73
C GLY A 376 20.73 9.94 16.46
N LYS A 377 20.76 9.79 17.79
CA LYS A 377 19.54 9.57 18.59
C LYS A 377 18.59 10.76 18.53
N ASN A 378 19.14 11.95 18.36
CA ASN A 378 18.41 13.20 18.36
C ASN A 378 18.51 13.93 17.01
N ARG A 379 18.74 13.21 15.90
CA ARG A 379 18.83 13.73 14.51
C ARG A 379 20.05 14.61 14.22
N GLU A 380 21.02 14.65 15.13
CA GLU A 380 22.20 15.49 15.03
C GLU A 380 23.07 15.19 13.79
N GLY A 381 22.97 13.99 13.22
CA GLY A 381 23.81 13.52 12.13
C GLY A 381 25.16 12.99 12.61
N TYR A 382 25.96 12.51 11.67
CA TYR A 382 27.35 12.10 11.85
C TYR A 382 27.60 10.98 12.88
N ALA A 383 26.55 10.28 13.33
CA ALA A 383 26.71 9.11 14.20
C ALA A 383 27.36 7.94 13.44
N ALA A 384 27.07 7.80 12.15
CA ALA A 384 27.79 6.92 11.24
C ALA A 384 27.75 7.43 9.79
N ASP A 385 28.75 7.06 8.99
CA ASP A 385 28.86 7.29 7.54
C ASP A 385 28.65 8.74 7.06
N PHE A 386 29.06 9.73 7.86
CA PHE A 386 28.80 11.14 7.56
C PHE A 386 27.33 11.44 7.24
N ALA A 387 26.40 10.64 7.77
CA ALA A 387 24.97 10.82 7.54
C ALA A 387 24.57 12.23 8.02
N PRO A 388 23.99 13.07 7.15
CA PRO A 388 23.81 14.48 7.47
C PRO A 388 22.82 14.68 8.63
N SER A 389 22.94 15.84 9.28
CA SER A 389 22.00 16.25 10.32
C SER A 389 20.58 16.38 9.77
N LEU A 390 19.62 15.75 10.43
CA LEU A 390 18.18 15.91 10.18
C LEU A 390 17.54 16.92 11.15
N ARG A 391 18.37 17.69 11.89
CA ARG A 391 17.94 18.90 12.60
C ARG A 391 17.96 20.14 11.72
N SER A 392 18.65 20.09 10.59
CA SER A 392 18.88 21.24 9.72
C SER A 392 17.56 21.94 9.36
N HIS A 393 17.39 23.16 9.85
CA HIS A 393 16.23 23.99 9.58
C HIS A 393 16.17 24.32 8.09
N SER A 394 17.31 24.65 7.48
CA SER A 394 17.39 24.94 6.04
C SER A 394 17.02 23.73 5.19
N LEU A 395 17.43 22.51 5.57
CA LEU A 395 17.03 21.29 4.88
C LEU A 395 15.51 21.14 4.89
N MET A 396 14.91 21.08 6.08
CA MET A 396 13.47 20.85 6.23
C MET A 396 12.63 21.97 5.59
N ALA A 397 13.11 23.21 5.63
CA ALA A 397 12.42 24.34 5.00
C ALA A 397 12.36 24.24 3.47
N THR A 398 13.27 23.50 2.83
CA THR A 398 13.39 23.44 1.35
C THR A 398 12.87 22.16 0.72
N THR A 399 12.32 21.23 1.52
CA THR A 399 11.95 19.88 1.05
C THR A 399 10.44 19.62 1.06
N LEU A 400 9.63 20.55 1.61
CA LEU A 400 8.19 20.35 1.72
C LEU A 400 7.41 20.81 0.48
N LEU A 401 7.83 21.89 -0.20
CA LEU A 401 7.07 22.51 -1.30
C LEU A 401 7.90 22.68 -2.59
N PRO A 402 7.37 22.29 -3.77
CA PRO A 402 6.10 21.57 -4.00
C PRO A 402 6.22 20.05 -3.73
N ARG A 403 5.33 19.52 -2.88
CA ARG A 403 5.36 18.13 -2.38
C ARG A 403 5.19 17.07 -3.48
N TYR A 404 4.29 17.33 -4.43
CA TYR A 404 3.90 16.38 -5.48
C TYR A 404 4.84 16.34 -6.69
N SER A 405 5.85 17.21 -6.74
CA SER A 405 6.72 17.32 -7.91
C SER A 405 8.16 16.86 -7.63
N TYR A 406 8.73 17.17 -6.45
CA TYR A 406 10.18 17.02 -6.21
C TYR A 406 10.55 16.89 -4.71
N ASN A 407 9.90 16.01 -3.94
CA ASN A 407 10.32 15.77 -2.55
C ASN A 407 11.56 14.87 -2.50
N TYR A 408 12.74 15.49 -2.59
CA TYR A 408 14.05 14.81 -2.49
C TYR A 408 14.18 13.94 -1.23
N LEU A 409 13.64 14.34 -0.08
CA LEU A 409 13.79 13.55 1.15
C LEU A 409 12.92 12.30 1.14
N SER A 410 11.67 12.40 0.65
CA SER A 410 10.82 11.21 0.48
C SER A 410 11.50 10.18 -0.42
N HIS A 411 12.02 10.60 -1.58
CA HIS A 411 12.75 9.73 -2.49
C HIS A 411 14.06 9.19 -1.89
N THR A 412 14.77 9.99 -1.09
CA THR A 412 15.97 9.55 -0.38
C THR A 412 15.67 8.44 0.62
N ILE A 413 14.53 8.49 1.31
CA ILE A 413 14.11 7.43 2.25
C ILE A 413 13.60 6.21 1.48
N ALA A 414 12.76 6.44 0.47
CA ALA A 414 12.13 5.36 -0.29
C ALA A 414 13.14 4.53 -1.08
N TYR A 415 13.97 5.18 -1.89
CA TYR A 415 14.89 4.55 -2.85
C TYR A 415 16.34 4.52 -2.39
N GLY A 416 16.67 5.19 -1.29
CA GLY A 416 18.05 5.37 -0.86
C GLY A 416 18.86 6.21 -1.85
N ARG A 417 20.18 6.17 -1.70
CA ARG A 417 21.16 6.78 -2.61
C ARG A 417 22.16 5.71 -3.03
N SER A 418 21.96 5.16 -4.23
CA SER A 418 22.87 4.16 -4.80
C SER A 418 24.33 4.60 -4.72
N GLY A 419 25.20 3.66 -4.34
CA GLY A 419 26.63 3.90 -4.10
C GLY A 419 26.99 4.53 -2.76
N THR A 420 26.02 4.75 -1.86
CA THR A 420 26.25 5.31 -0.50
C THR A 420 25.65 4.39 0.59
N ALA A 421 25.87 4.66 1.88
CA ALA A 421 25.21 3.86 2.94
C ALA A 421 23.73 4.18 3.16
N MET A 422 23.18 5.23 2.52
CA MET A 422 21.75 5.52 2.62
C MET A 422 20.98 4.51 1.77
N ALA A 423 20.59 3.40 2.39
CA ALA A 423 19.82 2.34 1.78
C ALA A 423 18.35 2.72 1.53
N PRO A 424 17.63 2.00 0.64
CA PRO A 424 16.18 2.12 0.52
C PRO A 424 15.46 1.56 1.76
N TYR A 425 14.34 2.19 2.12
CA TYR A 425 13.46 1.75 3.21
C TYR A 425 12.00 1.57 2.79
N ALA A 426 11.58 1.98 1.60
CA ALA A 426 10.21 1.74 1.16
C ALA A 426 9.94 0.24 0.96
N LYS A 427 8.75 -0.24 1.32
CA LYS A 427 8.30 -1.62 1.06
C LYS A 427 8.29 -1.95 -0.42
N SER A 428 7.94 -0.98 -1.25
CA SER A 428 8.02 -1.06 -2.72
C SER A 428 9.44 -1.31 -3.25
N GLN A 429 10.47 -1.24 -2.40
CA GLN A 429 11.87 -1.55 -2.72
C GLN A 429 12.41 -2.73 -1.89
N GLY A 430 11.57 -3.44 -1.13
CA GLY A 430 11.97 -4.51 -0.20
C GLY A 430 12.40 -3.98 1.19
N GLY A 431 12.08 -2.74 1.52
CA GLY A 431 12.31 -2.15 2.85
C GLY A 431 11.12 -2.34 3.80
N PRO A 432 11.18 -1.80 5.03
CA PRO A 432 10.13 -2.02 6.04
C PRO A 432 9.03 -0.95 6.08
N LEU A 433 9.17 0.18 5.38
CA LEU A 433 8.30 1.35 5.53
C LEU A 433 7.30 1.50 4.39
N ASP A 434 6.04 1.76 4.71
CA ASP A 434 5.07 2.17 3.69
C ASP A 434 5.20 3.67 3.39
N GLU A 435 4.61 4.13 2.28
CA GLU A 435 4.63 5.56 1.93
C GLU A 435 4.02 6.46 3.02
N ASP A 436 2.94 6.00 3.66
CA ASP A 436 2.33 6.70 4.81
C ASP A 436 3.30 6.82 6.02
N ASP A 437 4.20 5.84 6.22
CA ASP A 437 5.22 5.88 7.27
C ASP A 437 6.32 6.91 6.94
N ILE A 438 6.72 6.97 5.67
CA ILE A 438 7.70 7.94 5.17
C ILE A 438 7.12 9.35 5.31
N ASP A 439 5.86 9.55 4.93
CA ASP A 439 5.17 10.83 5.05
C ASP A 439 5.03 11.30 6.50
N LEU A 440 4.62 10.39 7.39
CA LEU A 440 4.53 10.66 8.82
C LEU A 440 5.90 11.01 9.41
N LEU A 441 6.94 10.28 9.03
CA LEU A 441 8.31 10.54 9.46
C LEU A 441 8.78 11.92 9.00
N LEU A 442 8.51 12.31 7.74
CA LEU A 442 8.88 13.62 7.22
C LEU A 442 8.14 14.76 7.91
N GLN A 443 6.83 14.61 8.17
CA GLN A 443 6.05 15.60 8.94
C GLN A 443 6.62 15.76 10.36
N TRP A 444 6.99 14.64 11.01
CA TRP A 444 7.62 14.65 12.33
C TRP A 444 8.99 15.34 12.33
N LEU A 445 9.83 15.05 11.32
CA LEU A 445 11.13 15.72 11.16
C LEU A 445 10.99 17.23 10.96
N HIS A 446 10.00 17.65 10.16
CA HIS A 446 9.69 19.06 9.91
C HIS A 446 9.16 19.78 11.17
N GLU A 447 8.26 19.16 11.93
CA GLU A 447 7.78 19.74 13.20
C GLU A 447 8.94 19.94 14.18
N LEU A 448 9.83 18.95 14.30
CA LEU A 448 10.98 19.02 15.20
C LEU A 448 12.15 19.87 14.71
N SER A 449 12.14 20.36 13.46
CA SER A 449 13.13 21.34 12.99
C SER A 449 12.73 22.78 13.31
N GLY A 450 11.50 23.00 13.80
CA GLY A 450 10.99 24.34 14.12
C GLY A 450 10.66 25.20 12.92
N VAL A 451 10.59 24.62 11.71
CA VAL A 451 10.23 25.34 10.48
C VAL A 451 8.76 25.77 10.58
N LYS A 452 8.54 27.07 10.72
CA LYS A 452 7.18 27.65 10.79
C LYS A 452 6.54 27.82 9.41
N LYS A 453 7.35 28.13 8.40
CA LYS A 453 6.90 28.34 7.02
C LYS A 453 7.90 27.69 6.06
N PRO A 454 7.49 26.68 5.30
CA PRO A 454 8.31 26.11 4.25
C PRO A 454 8.62 27.15 3.16
N ILE A 455 9.75 26.96 2.49
CA ILE A 455 10.18 27.76 1.34
C ILE A 455 9.75 27.03 0.09
N GLU A 456 8.98 27.70 -0.75
CA GLU A 456 8.57 27.17 -2.05
C GLU A 456 9.74 27.17 -3.03
N MET A 457 10.10 25.98 -3.53
CA MET A 457 11.18 25.83 -4.50
C MET A 457 10.65 25.93 -5.93
N SER A 458 11.20 26.86 -6.72
CA SER A 458 10.93 26.96 -8.15
C SER A 458 11.31 25.67 -8.88
N THR A 459 10.48 25.23 -9.80
CA THR A 459 10.74 24.11 -10.71
C THR A 459 11.43 24.54 -12.01
N LYS A 460 11.58 25.85 -12.23
CA LYS A 460 12.28 26.39 -13.41
C LYS A 460 13.77 26.08 -13.33
N PRO A 461 14.40 25.68 -14.45
CA PRO A 461 15.86 25.49 -14.50
C PRO A 461 16.62 26.77 -14.12
N VAL A 462 17.78 26.60 -13.50
CA VAL A 462 18.71 27.71 -13.25
C VAL A 462 19.67 27.83 -14.43
N ILE A 463 19.63 28.97 -15.12
CA ILE A 463 20.51 29.25 -16.25
C ILE A 463 21.88 29.73 -15.73
N GLY A 464 22.94 29.07 -16.17
CA GLY A 464 24.32 29.39 -15.79
C GLY A 464 25.36 28.77 -16.72
N ASN A 465 26.59 29.29 -16.71
CA ASN A 465 27.70 28.76 -17.52
C ASN A 465 28.32 27.53 -16.85
N ALA A 466 28.03 26.33 -17.39
CA ALA A 466 28.51 25.07 -16.81
C ALA A 466 30.06 24.91 -16.84
N THR A 467 30.76 25.54 -17.80
CA THR A 467 32.22 25.50 -17.86
C THR A 467 32.84 26.27 -16.69
N LEU A 468 32.32 27.46 -16.40
CA LEU A 468 32.70 28.22 -15.20
C LEU A 468 32.32 27.42 -13.93
N GLY A 469 31.13 26.85 -13.91
CA GLY A 469 30.64 26.03 -12.81
C GLY A 469 31.54 24.83 -12.50
N LYS A 470 32.10 24.18 -13.53
CA LYS A 470 33.06 23.07 -13.38
C LYS A 470 34.33 23.50 -12.67
N ALA A 471 34.90 24.64 -13.06
CA ALA A 471 36.10 25.18 -12.44
C ALA A 471 35.86 25.55 -10.97
N LEU A 472 34.74 26.20 -10.68
CA LEU A 472 34.33 26.56 -9.32
C LEU A 472 34.03 25.31 -8.46
N TYR A 473 33.36 24.31 -9.01
CA TYR A 473 33.10 23.05 -8.32
C TYR A 473 34.39 22.34 -7.92
N ALA A 474 35.36 22.27 -8.83
CA ALA A 474 36.67 21.69 -8.54
C ALA A 474 37.39 22.44 -7.40
N LYS A 475 37.28 23.77 -7.38
CA LYS A 475 37.91 24.64 -6.37
C LYS A 475 37.24 24.55 -4.99
N TYR A 476 35.91 24.56 -4.93
CA TYR A 476 35.16 24.77 -3.68
C TYR A 476 34.40 23.54 -3.17
N CYS A 477 34.01 22.62 -4.05
CA CYS A 477 33.05 21.56 -3.71
C CYS A 477 33.66 20.15 -3.70
N ALA A 478 34.63 19.88 -4.59
CA ALA A 478 35.15 18.54 -4.83
C ALA A 478 35.85 17.89 -3.61
N SER A 479 36.42 18.69 -2.70
CA SER A 479 37.09 18.18 -1.49
C SER A 479 36.12 17.52 -0.48
N CYS A 480 34.83 17.82 -0.58
CA CYS A 480 33.79 17.20 0.26
C CYS A 480 32.93 16.23 -0.55
N HIS A 481 32.51 16.65 -1.75
CA HIS A 481 31.56 15.92 -2.58
C HIS A 481 32.21 14.95 -3.57
N GLY A 482 33.55 14.96 -3.69
CA GLY A 482 34.28 14.17 -4.68
C GLY A 482 34.36 14.85 -6.05
N ILE A 483 35.33 14.43 -6.86
CA ILE A 483 35.59 15.03 -8.19
C ILE A 483 34.43 14.71 -9.14
N LYS A 484 33.86 13.50 -9.04
CA LYS A 484 32.70 13.05 -9.81
C LYS A 484 31.37 13.33 -9.11
N GLY A 485 31.40 13.88 -7.89
CA GLY A 485 30.21 14.02 -7.05
C GLY A 485 29.79 12.72 -6.37
N GLU A 486 30.72 11.79 -6.18
CA GLU A 486 30.51 10.47 -5.58
C GLU A 486 30.21 10.50 -4.07
N GLY A 487 30.44 11.63 -3.41
CA GLY A 487 30.14 11.85 -2.00
C GLY A 487 31.12 11.16 -1.04
N ILE A 488 32.30 11.77 -0.87
CA ILE A 488 33.39 11.22 -0.03
C ILE A 488 33.05 11.38 1.46
N ARG A 489 32.70 12.60 1.87
CA ARG A 489 32.35 12.97 3.26
C ARG A 489 31.12 13.88 3.34
N ALA A 490 30.47 14.11 2.20
CA ALA A 490 29.29 14.93 2.01
C ALA A 490 28.37 14.25 0.97
N PRO A 491 27.10 14.69 0.81
CA PRO A 491 26.15 14.04 -0.11
C PRO A 491 26.69 13.86 -1.54
N ALA A 492 26.38 12.73 -2.16
CA ALA A 492 26.79 12.42 -3.54
C ALA A 492 26.01 13.27 -4.57
N LEU A 493 26.58 14.41 -4.96
CA LEU A 493 25.97 15.37 -5.92
C LEU A 493 25.92 14.87 -7.37
N GLY A 494 26.59 13.76 -7.68
CA GLY A 494 26.49 13.05 -8.96
C GLY A 494 25.44 11.93 -8.94
N ASN A 495 24.73 11.73 -7.83
CA ASN A 495 23.75 10.65 -7.71
C ASN A 495 22.53 10.91 -8.63
N PRO A 496 22.14 9.96 -9.49
CA PRO A 496 21.03 10.14 -10.44
C PRO A 496 19.69 10.46 -9.77
N MET A 497 19.36 9.83 -8.64
CA MET A 497 18.12 10.10 -7.90
C MET A 497 18.12 11.53 -7.36
N LEU A 498 19.23 11.98 -6.76
CA LEU A 498 19.34 13.36 -6.27
C LEU A 498 19.13 14.36 -7.41
N LEU A 499 19.79 14.14 -8.55
CA LEU A 499 19.64 15.04 -9.69
C LEU A 499 18.20 14.98 -10.21
N ALA A 500 17.56 13.83 -10.35
CA ALA A 500 16.18 13.78 -10.83
C ALA A 500 15.14 14.39 -9.88
N THR A 501 15.36 14.32 -8.57
CA THR A 501 14.33 14.66 -7.57
C THR A 501 14.57 15.97 -6.84
N ALA A 502 15.80 16.52 -6.85
CA ALA A 502 16.09 17.84 -6.31
C ALA A 502 15.99 18.90 -7.42
N SER A 503 15.22 19.96 -7.18
CA SER A 503 15.12 21.08 -8.13
C SER A 503 16.41 21.91 -8.18
N ASP A 504 16.60 22.66 -9.27
CA ASP A 504 17.73 23.59 -9.37
C ASP A 504 17.65 24.68 -8.29
N ALA A 505 16.45 25.10 -7.92
CA ALA A 505 16.24 26.05 -6.82
C ALA A 505 16.74 25.47 -5.49
N PHE A 506 16.48 24.19 -5.20
CA PHE A 506 16.98 23.52 -4.02
C PHE A 506 18.52 23.45 -4.02
N LEU A 507 19.13 23.08 -5.14
CA LEU A 507 20.60 23.02 -5.27
C LEU A 507 21.22 24.41 -5.11
N ARG A 508 20.67 25.42 -5.79
CA ARG A 508 21.11 26.82 -5.74
C ARG A 508 21.00 27.39 -4.33
N TYR A 509 19.87 27.14 -3.65
CA TYR A 509 19.67 27.55 -2.26
C TYR A 509 20.70 26.90 -1.34
N THR A 510 20.95 25.59 -1.50
CA THR A 510 21.97 24.84 -0.74
C THR A 510 23.35 25.45 -0.90
N ILE A 511 23.73 25.85 -2.12
CA ILE A 511 25.02 26.49 -2.39
C ILE A 511 25.07 27.90 -1.75
N SER A 512 24.02 28.69 -1.93
CA SER A 512 23.95 30.07 -1.41
C SER A 512 23.99 30.11 0.12
N GLU A 513 23.09 29.38 0.76
CA GLU A 513 22.82 29.49 2.21
C GLU A 513 23.52 28.41 3.04
N GLY A 514 24.15 27.42 2.40
CA GLY A 514 24.75 26.27 3.08
C GLY A 514 23.69 25.35 3.69
N ARG A 515 24.11 24.54 4.67
CA ARG A 515 23.21 23.71 5.48
C ARG A 515 23.61 23.81 6.95
N ASP A 516 22.76 24.47 7.74
CA ASP A 516 22.92 24.56 9.19
C ASP A 516 23.00 23.18 9.85
N SER A 517 23.73 23.08 10.97
CA SER A 517 24.03 21.80 11.64
C SER A 517 24.80 20.79 10.78
N THR A 518 25.47 21.24 9.71
CA THR A 518 26.37 20.43 8.89
C THR A 518 27.66 21.21 8.57
N PRO A 519 28.73 20.54 8.12
CA PRO A 519 29.93 21.22 7.62
C PRO A 519 29.77 21.93 6.27
N MET A 520 28.57 21.95 5.64
CA MET A 520 28.35 22.62 4.35
C MET A 520 28.16 24.13 4.55
N PRO A 521 29.16 24.99 4.21
CA PRO A 521 29.08 26.42 4.45
C PRO A 521 28.17 27.12 3.43
N ALA A 522 27.77 28.34 3.75
CA ALA A 522 27.15 29.26 2.80
C ALA A 522 28.21 29.84 1.84
N PHE A 523 27.91 29.91 0.54
CA PHE A 523 28.80 30.52 -0.45
C PHE A 523 28.33 31.87 -0.96
N LYS A 524 27.18 32.40 -0.50
CA LYS A 524 26.64 33.70 -0.95
C LYS A 524 27.58 34.89 -0.76
N ASP A 525 28.49 34.80 0.22
CA ASP A 525 29.48 35.84 0.52
C ASP A 525 30.83 35.59 -0.18
N SER A 526 31.03 34.40 -0.77
CA SER A 526 32.27 34.00 -1.46
C SER A 526 32.13 33.87 -2.98
N LEU A 527 30.90 33.71 -3.47
CA LEU A 527 30.57 33.56 -4.89
C LEU A 527 29.45 34.54 -5.25
N SER A 528 29.57 35.19 -6.40
CA SER A 528 28.50 35.99 -6.97
C SER A 528 27.28 35.13 -7.35
N LYS A 529 26.12 35.77 -7.53
CA LYS A 529 24.90 35.07 -7.99
C LYS A 529 25.11 34.35 -9.33
N VAL A 530 25.92 34.90 -10.23
CA VAL A 530 26.24 34.30 -11.53
C VAL A 530 27.10 33.05 -11.35
N GLU A 531 28.08 33.08 -10.45
CA GLU A 531 28.94 31.94 -10.13
C GLU A 531 28.16 30.82 -9.42
N ILE A 532 27.25 31.16 -8.51
CA ILE A 532 26.36 30.17 -7.87
C ILE A 532 25.45 29.52 -8.92
N ASN A 533 24.89 30.29 -9.85
CA ASN A 533 24.11 29.74 -10.96
C ASN A 533 24.98 28.85 -11.86
N ALA A 534 26.24 29.22 -12.11
CA ALA A 534 27.19 28.42 -12.88
C ALA A 534 27.46 27.07 -12.22
N VAL A 535 27.75 27.03 -10.90
CA VAL A 535 27.93 25.78 -10.15
C VAL A 535 26.66 24.92 -10.19
N THR A 536 25.49 25.54 -10.00
CA THR A 536 24.19 24.86 -10.10
C THR A 536 24.01 24.21 -11.47
N ALA A 537 24.25 24.98 -12.55
CA ALA A 537 24.16 24.49 -13.92
C ALA A 537 25.17 23.37 -14.21
N TYR A 538 26.39 23.44 -13.66
CA TYR A 538 27.37 22.36 -13.79
C TYR A 538 26.90 21.08 -13.08
N ILE A 539 26.40 21.17 -11.84
CA ILE A 539 25.85 20.00 -11.14
C ILE A 539 24.70 19.38 -11.95
N ARG A 540 23.78 20.22 -12.43
CA ARG A 540 22.64 19.81 -13.27
C ARG A 540 23.08 19.18 -14.58
N SER A 541 24.13 19.67 -15.22
CA SER A 541 24.63 19.14 -16.51
C SER A 541 25.09 17.68 -16.44
N ARG A 542 25.28 17.14 -15.22
CA ARG A 542 25.64 15.73 -14.98
C ARG A 542 24.42 14.81 -14.83
N ALA A 543 23.20 15.33 -14.91
CA ALA A 543 22.00 14.51 -14.86
C ALA A 543 21.95 13.58 -16.07
N SER A 544 21.84 12.27 -15.81
CA SER A 544 21.81 11.21 -16.83
C SER A 544 20.40 10.65 -17.06
N GLY A 545 19.39 11.33 -16.52
CA GLY A 545 18.06 10.76 -16.33
C GLY A 545 18.04 9.75 -15.19
N TRP A 546 16.89 9.59 -14.57
CA TRP A 546 16.66 8.54 -13.57
C TRP A 546 15.19 8.18 -13.61
N ASN A 547 14.92 6.90 -13.75
CA ASN A 547 13.61 6.34 -13.50
C ASN A 547 13.68 5.64 -12.15
N ALA A 548 12.59 5.70 -11.38
CA ALA A 548 12.47 4.92 -10.17
C ALA A 548 12.77 3.45 -10.50
N PRO A 549 13.77 2.83 -9.85
CA PRO A 549 14.10 1.45 -10.11
C PRO A 549 12.95 0.56 -9.62
N GLU A 550 12.64 -0.48 -10.39
CA GLU A 550 11.74 -1.53 -9.92
C GLU A 550 12.33 -2.20 -8.68
N ALA A 551 11.45 -2.77 -7.85
CA ALA A 551 11.86 -3.63 -6.77
C ALA A 551 12.72 -4.77 -7.32
N VAL A 552 13.93 -4.89 -6.80
CA VAL A 552 14.77 -6.06 -7.03
C VAL A 552 14.47 -7.04 -5.92
N THR A 553 14.24 -8.31 -6.27
CA THR A 553 13.94 -9.35 -5.27
C THR A 553 14.89 -10.53 -5.42
N MET A 554 15.11 -11.22 -4.29
CA MET A 554 15.88 -12.45 -4.21
C MET A 554 15.31 -13.34 -3.12
N THR A 555 15.27 -14.64 -3.37
CA THR A 555 14.92 -15.62 -2.34
C THR A 555 16.05 -15.72 -1.34
N GLN A 556 15.77 -15.45 -0.07
CA GLN A 556 16.73 -15.75 0.99
C GLN A 556 16.97 -17.27 1.09
N PRO A 557 18.20 -17.73 1.34
CA PRO A 557 18.47 -19.13 1.61
C PRO A 557 17.63 -19.65 2.80
N LEU A 558 17.25 -20.93 2.78
CA LEU A 558 16.69 -21.57 3.97
C LEU A 558 17.76 -21.63 5.07
N SER A 559 17.34 -21.59 6.35
CA SER A 559 18.26 -21.59 7.50
C SER A 559 19.26 -22.76 7.48
N LYS A 560 18.83 -23.95 7.02
CA LYS A 560 19.70 -25.13 6.82
C LYS A 560 20.86 -24.90 5.84
N ASN A 561 20.79 -23.86 5.00
CA ASN A 561 21.77 -23.49 3.98
C ASN A 561 22.58 -22.24 4.35
N TYR A 562 22.51 -21.73 5.59
CA TYR A 562 23.25 -20.53 6.00
C TYR A 562 24.76 -20.74 6.12
N VAL A 563 25.18 -21.96 6.46
CA VAL A 563 26.60 -22.29 6.56
C VAL A 563 27.15 -22.51 5.15
N LEU A 564 27.99 -21.59 4.70
CA LEU A 564 28.77 -21.77 3.48
C LEU A 564 29.78 -22.88 3.72
N ASN A 565 29.90 -23.78 2.73
CA ASN A 565 30.88 -24.87 2.74
C ASN A 565 30.89 -25.69 4.05
N PRO A 566 29.75 -26.29 4.46
CA PRO A 566 29.59 -26.88 5.79
C PRO A 566 30.57 -28.03 6.10
N ASN A 567 31.11 -28.67 5.06
CA ASN A 567 32.05 -29.78 5.16
C ASN A 567 33.53 -29.37 5.02
N LYS A 568 33.84 -28.07 4.96
CA LYS A 568 35.20 -27.54 4.81
C LYS A 568 35.76 -27.01 6.13
N LYS A 569 37.05 -26.65 6.13
CA LYS A 569 37.73 -26.09 7.32
C LYS A 569 37.26 -24.66 7.60
N ALA A 570 37.26 -24.28 8.87
CA ALA A 570 37.02 -22.91 9.29
C ALA A 570 38.11 -21.96 8.76
N PRO A 571 37.79 -20.68 8.50
CA PRO A 571 38.78 -19.68 8.12
C PRO A 571 39.77 -19.40 9.26
N LYS A 572 40.98 -18.97 8.91
CA LYS A 572 41.98 -18.45 9.86
C LYS A 572 42.02 -16.93 9.76
N PHE A 573 41.29 -16.26 10.65
CA PHE A 573 41.27 -14.80 10.71
C PHE A 573 42.21 -14.26 11.78
N THR A 574 42.88 -13.17 11.46
CA THR A 574 43.57 -12.30 12.42
C THR A 574 42.66 -11.10 12.67
N LEU A 575 42.12 -11.02 13.89
CA LEU A 575 41.19 -9.96 14.28
C LEU A 575 41.95 -8.71 14.73
N ARG A 576 41.64 -7.57 14.12
CA ARG A 576 41.99 -6.25 14.67
C ARG A 576 40.95 -5.89 15.74
N ASP A 577 41.41 -5.40 16.88
CA ASP A 577 40.56 -5.02 18.04
C ASP A 577 39.57 -6.12 18.46
N ASP A 578 39.99 -7.39 18.35
CA ASP A 578 39.16 -8.58 18.65
C ASP A 578 37.85 -8.66 17.84
N ARG A 579 37.73 -7.91 16.74
CA ARG A 579 36.44 -7.75 16.04
C ARG A 579 36.55 -7.70 14.53
N TYR A 580 37.56 -7.04 14.00
CA TYR A 580 37.58 -6.64 12.59
C TYR A 580 38.47 -7.55 11.75
N ILE A 581 37.98 -7.90 10.56
CA ILE A 581 38.76 -8.54 9.50
C ILE A 581 38.79 -7.62 8.28
N SER A 582 39.88 -7.69 7.51
CA SER A 582 39.99 -6.92 6.27
C SER A 582 39.28 -7.63 5.11
N ALA A 583 38.94 -6.86 4.08
CA ALA A 583 38.35 -7.41 2.85
C ALA A 583 39.28 -8.44 2.18
N GLN A 584 40.61 -8.31 2.30
CA GLN A 584 41.55 -9.32 1.80
C GLN A 584 41.41 -10.66 2.53
N GLN A 585 41.27 -10.64 3.86
CA GLN A 585 41.08 -11.86 4.66
C GLN A 585 39.77 -12.56 4.29
N LEU A 586 38.68 -11.79 4.17
CA LEU A 586 37.39 -12.34 3.77
C LEU A 586 37.40 -12.91 2.34
N LEU A 587 38.01 -12.20 1.38
CA LEU A 587 38.17 -12.69 0.01
C LEU A 587 38.97 -13.99 -0.04
N LYS A 588 40.05 -14.09 0.75
CA LYS A 588 40.83 -15.32 0.87
C LYS A 588 39.97 -16.47 1.42
N ALA A 589 39.21 -16.23 2.50
CA ALA A 589 38.34 -17.25 3.07
C ALA A 589 37.27 -17.76 2.07
N LEU A 590 36.71 -16.86 1.24
CA LEU A 590 35.79 -17.22 0.17
C LEU A 590 36.47 -18.06 -0.92
N LYS A 591 37.67 -17.65 -1.38
CA LYS A 591 38.45 -18.40 -2.38
C LYS A 591 38.86 -19.79 -1.89
N ASP A 592 39.21 -19.90 -0.61
CA ASP A 592 39.57 -21.17 0.03
C ASP A 592 38.34 -22.05 0.32
N SER A 593 37.12 -21.60 -0.04
CA SER A 593 35.86 -22.29 0.27
C SER A 593 35.73 -22.63 1.75
N SER A 594 36.10 -21.68 2.62
CA SER A 594 36.09 -21.88 4.08
C SER A 594 34.66 -22.02 4.61
N ARG A 595 34.51 -22.74 5.72
CA ARG A 595 33.26 -22.94 6.46
C ARG A 595 32.92 -21.70 7.30
N MET A 596 31.90 -20.95 6.90
CA MET A 596 31.49 -19.71 7.59
C MET A 596 30.05 -19.29 7.24
N ILE A 597 29.52 -18.31 7.95
CA ILE A 597 28.26 -17.62 7.67
C ILE A 597 28.58 -16.16 7.37
N LEU A 598 27.96 -15.61 6.32
CA LEU A 598 28.07 -14.19 5.97
C LEU A 598 26.74 -13.49 6.20
N LEU A 599 26.75 -12.42 6.99
CA LEU A 599 25.55 -11.64 7.33
C LEU A 599 25.65 -10.22 6.75
N ASP A 600 24.64 -9.83 5.98
CA ASP A 600 24.44 -8.45 5.55
C ASP A 600 23.58 -7.72 6.58
N ALA A 601 24.16 -6.76 7.29
CA ALA A 601 23.47 -6.04 8.35
C ALA A 601 22.64 -4.84 7.86
N ARG A 602 22.61 -4.54 6.55
CA ARG A 602 21.89 -3.40 5.98
C ARG A 602 20.38 -3.67 5.88
N SER A 603 19.60 -2.75 5.31
CA SER A 603 18.19 -3.04 5.00
C SER A 603 18.10 -4.20 4.01
N GLU A 604 16.99 -4.95 4.07
CA GLU A 604 16.75 -6.05 3.14
C GLU A 604 16.74 -5.57 1.67
N ALA A 605 16.15 -4.41 1.41
CA ALA A 605 16.25 -3.72 0.12
C ALA A 605 17.71 -3.57 -0.37
N ALA A 606 18.64 -3.18 0.51
CA ALA A 606 20.04 -3.04 0.13
C ALA A 606 20.72 -4.39 -0.17
N TRP A 607 20.31 -5.47 0.51
CA TRP A 607 20.77 -6.83 0.21
C TRP A 607 20.27 -7.31 -1.16
N HIS A 608 19.00 -7.07 -1.46
CA HIS A 608 18.44 -7.36 -2.79
C HIS A 608 19.15 -6.59 -3.91
N GLN A 609 19.42 -5.29 -3.68
CA GLN A 609 20.11 -4.46 -4.65
C GLN A 609 21.52 -4.98 -4.93
N THR A 610 22.31 -5.29 -3.90
CA THR A 610 23.65 -5.85 -4.07
C THR A 610 24.13 -6.47 -2.77
N HIS A 611 24.80 -7.62 -2.77
CA HIS A 611 25.38 -8.21 -1.55
C HIS A 611 26.63 -9.06 -1.86
N ILE A 612 27.40 -9.43 -0.83
CA ILE A 612 28.55 -10.35 -1.00
C ILE A 612 28.01 -11.76 -1.29
N PRO A 613 28.53 -12.51 -2.29
CA PRO A 613 27.98 -13.81 -2.65
C PRO A 613 27.87 -14.77 -1.46
N GLY A 614 26.69 -15.37 -1.30
CA GLY A 614 26.40 -16.29 -0.20
C GLY A 614 26.06 -15.61 1.14
N ALA A 615 26.01 -14.27 1.19
CA ALA A 615 25.54 -13.56 2.36
C ALA A 615 24.01 -13.66 2.51
N ILE A 616 23.56 -13.69 3.75
CA ILE A 616 22.14 -13.66 4.12
C ILE A 616 21.78 -12.30 4.72
N SER A 617 20.57 -11.83 4.45
CA SER A 617 20.06 -10.60 5.03
C SER A 617 19.73 -10.78 6.51
N VAL A 618 20.35 -9.96 7.37
CA VAL A 618 20.00 -9.83 8.79
C VAL A 618 20.02 -8.34 9.13
N PRO A 619 18.96 -7.59 8.78
CA PRO A 619 18.93 -6.17 9.00
C PRO A 619 19.16 -5.81 10.47
N TYR A 620 19.91 -4.75 10.74
CA TYR A 620 20.23 -4.33 12.12
C TYR A 620 19.00 -3.99 13.00
N TYR A 621 17.83 -3.82 12.37
CA TYR A 621 16.54 -3.57 13.01
C TYR A 621 15.66 -4.82 13.12
N GLU A 622 16.13 -5.99 12.65
CA GLU A 622 15.46 -7.27 12.89
C GLU A 622 15.47 -7.60 14.39
N GLU A 623 14.39 -8.19 14.89
CA GLU A 623 14.27 -8.58 16.28
C GLU A 623 15.32 -9.66 16.65
N PRO A 624 16.12 -9.46 17.70
CA PRO A 624 17.21 -10.37 18.08
C PRO A 624 16.82 -11.85 18.16
N ASP A 625 15.69 -12.15 18.83
CA ASP A 625 15.25 -13.52 19.05
C ASP A 625 14.83 -14.23 17.76
N THR A 626 14.52 -13.48 16.70
CA THR A 626 14.09 -14.02 15.41
C THR A 626 15.27 -14.52 14.59
N PHE A 627 16.30 -13.68 14.38
CA PHE A 627 17.43 -14.07 13.54
C PHE A 627 18.37 -15.04 14.25
N VAL A 628 18.58 -14.87 15.56
CA VAL A 628 19.52 -15.71 16.33
C VAL A 628 19.10 -17.18 16.32
N LYS A 629 17.79 -17.48 16.35
CA LYS A 629 17.27 -18.85 16.29
C LYS A 629 17.55 -19.56 14.96
N ARG A 630 17.80 -18.80 13.89
CA ARG A 630 18.07 -19.33 12.55
C ARG A 630 19.55 -19.62 12.31
N ILE A 631 20.44 -19.19 13.20
CA ILE A 631 21.90 -19.34 13.07
C ILE A 631 22.37 -20.53 13.93
N PRO A 632 23.18 -21.45 13.40
CA PRO A 632 23.70 -22.57 14.18
C PRO A 632 24.75 -22.12 15.21
N LYS A 633 24.66 -22.66 16.42
CA LYS A 633 25.60 -22.40 17.52
C LYS A 633 26.62 -23.53 17.68
N ASP A 634 27.32 -23.84 16.60
CA ASP A 634 28.22 -25.00 16.46
C ASP A 634 29.69 -24.57 16.20
N SER A 635 30.07 -23.40 16.73
CA SER A 635 31.39 -22.78 16.53
C SER A 635 31.73 -22.34 15.09
N THR A 636 30.77 -22.35 14.15
CA THR A 636 30.95 -21.73 12.83
C THR A 636 31.35 -20.26 12.95
N TRP A 637 32.31 -19.80 12.13
CA TRP A 637 32.64 -18.38 12.03
C TRP A 637 31.51 -17.60 11.39
N ILE A 638 31.11 -16.51 12.01
CA ILE A 638 30.09 -15.59 11.50
C ILE A 638 30.74 -14.24 11.20
N VAL A 639 30.69 -13.82 9.95
CA VAL A 639 31.19 -12.50 9.53
C VAL A 639 29.99 -11.63 9.16
N ALA A 640 29.82 -10.49 9.84
CA ALA A 640 28.83 -9.50 9.47
C ALA A 640 29.48 -8.31 8.75
N TYR A 641 28.75 -7.67 7.86
CA TYR A 641 29.18 -6.44 7.22
C TYR A 641 28.01 -5.45 7.06
N CYS A 642 28.33 -4.18 6.82
CA CYS A 642 27.36 -3.18 6.42
C CYS A 642 27.91 -2.30 5.29
N ALA A 643 27.20 -1.23 4.91
CA ALA A 643 27.59 -0.37 3.78
C ALA A 643 28.89 0.40 4.09
N CYS A 644 28.85 1.08 5.23
CA CYS A 644 29.97 1.80 5.83
C CYS A 644 30.62 0.92 6.91
N PRO A 645 31.70 1.35 7.56
CA PRO A 645 32.63 0.40 8.18
C PRO A 645 31.95 -0.56 9.15
N HIS A 646 31.26 -0.08 10.20
CA HIS A 646 30.87 -1.00 11.28
C HIS A 646 29.52 -0.71 11.98
N ALA A 647 28.76 0.34 11.65
CA ALA A 647 27.64 0.75 12.52
C ALA A 647 26.55 -0.32 12.67
N ALA A 648 26.02 -0.82 11.55
CA ALA A 648 24.97 -1.84 11.54
C ALA A 648 25.53 -3.24 11.88
N SER A 649 26.69 -3.60 11.33
CA SER A 649 27.35 -4.88 11.62
C SER A 649 27.77 -5.01 13.09
N ASN A 650 28.18 -3.91 13.75
CA ASN A 650 28.44 -3.89 15.19
C ASN A 650 27.18 -4.26 15.98
N ARG A 651 26.00 -3.73 15.61
CA ARG A 651 24.74 -4.04 16.30
C ARG A 651 24.40 -5.53 16.19
N VAL A 652 24.57 -6.12 15.01
CA VAL A 652 24.34 -7.56 14.76
C VAL A 652 25.36 -8.42 15.53
N VAL A 653 26.65 -8.14 15.43
CA VAL A 653 27.72 -8.91 16.09
C VAL A 653 27.65 -8.78 17.62
N ASN A 654 27.37 -7.61 18.16
CA ASN A 654 27.15 -7.44 19.60
C ASN A 654 25.97 -8.29 20.08
N THR A 655 24.92 -8.39 19.27
CA THR A 655 23.78 -9.24 19.58
C THR A 655 24.18 -10.71 19.57
N LEU A 656 24.84 -11.21 18.53
CA LEU A 656 25.36 -12.57 18.50
C LEU A 656 26.27 -12.89 19.71
N ARG A 657 27.21 -11.99 20.06
CA ARG A 657 28.08 -12.19 21.22
C ARG A 657 27.30 -12.27 22.53
N ARG A 658 26.27 -11.42 22.74
CA ARG A 658 25.37 -11.50 23.92
C ARG A 658 24.62 -12.84 24.00
N PHE A 659 24.26 -13.43 22.86
CA PHE A 659 23.65 -14.76 22.78
C PHE A 659 24.68 -15.91 22.81
N GLY A 660 25.96 -15.61 23.07
CA GLY A 660 27.02 -16.58 23.34
C GLY A 660 27.73 -17.13 22.10
N TYR A 661 27.65 -16.44 20.96
CA TYR A 661 28.44 -16.79 19.78
C TYR A 661 29.87 -16.26 19.92
N LYS A 662 30.84 -17.19 19.96
CA LYS A 662 32.26 -16.87 20.22
C LYS A 662 33.03 -16.46 18.97
N HIS A 663 32.77 -17.11 17.83
CA HIS A 663 33.48 -16.88 16.56
C HIS A 663 32.72 -15.88 15.68
N THR A 664 32.89 -14.60 15.98
CA THR A 664 32.23 -13.51 15.26
C THR A 664 33.23 -12.45 14.82
N ALA A 665 33.09 -11.96 13.59
CA ALA A 665 33.92 -10.90 13.03
C ALA A 665 33.08 -9.89 12.22
N ILE A 666 33.65 -8.71 12.00
CA ILE A 666 33.09 -7.64 11.18
C ILE A 666 34.02 -7.38 10.01
N LEU A 667 33.49 -7.30 8.79
CA LEU A 667 34.24 -6.75 7.66
C LEU A 667 34.49 -5.26 7.91
N ASP A 668 35.74 -4.91 8.13
CA ASP A 668 36.17 -3.58 8.56
C ASP A 668 35.73 -2.51 7.55
N GLU A 669 35.99 -2.73 6.27
CA GLU A 669 35.78 -1.70 5.26
C GLU A 669 34.34 -1.59 4.75
N GLY A 670 33.49 -2.58 5.05
CA GLY A 670 32.12 -2.67 4.51
C GLY A 670 32.03 -3.03 3.03
N ILE A 671 30.80 -3.21 2.53
CA ILE A 671 30.56 -3.64 1.15
C ILE A 671 30.85 -2.56 0.10
N LEU A 672 30.77 -1.28 0.46
CA LEU A 672 31.06 -0.21 -0.51
C LEU A 672 32.53 -0.23 -0.94
N VAL A 673 33.46 -0.39 0.03
CA VAL A 673 34.89 -0.54 -0.27
C VAL A 673 35.18 -1.89 -0.92
N TRP A 674 34.48 -2.97 -0.53
CA TRP A 674 34.54 -4.27 -1.20
C TRP A 674 34.27 -4.16 -2.70
N ALA A 675 33.17 -3.50 -3.08
CA ALA A 675 32.80 -3.29 -4.47
C ALA A 675 33.79 -2.37 -5.20
N GLN A 676 34.27 -1.30 -4.56
CA GLN A 676 35.29 -0.40 -5.13
C GLN A 676 36.60 -1.13 -5.45
N ARG A 677 36.96 -2.17 -4.68
CA ARG A 677 38.13 -3.02 -4.95
C ARG A 677 37.90 -4.05 -6.06
N GLY A 678 36.72 -4.06 -6.70
CA GLY A 678 36.38 -5.00 -7.77
C GLY A 678 36.14 -6.43 -7.26
N TYR A 679 35.82 -6.61 -5.97
CA TYR A 679 35.55 -7.92 -5.42
C TYR A 679 34.12 -8.37 -5.75
N PRO A 680 33.85 -9.70 -5.79
CA PRO A 680 32.58 -10.23 -6.28
C PRO A 680 31.38 -9.75 -5.47
N VAL A 681 30.31 -9.36 -6.15
CA VAL A 681 28.99 -9.04 -5.59
C VAL A 681 27.89 -9.77 -6.37
N GLN A 682 26.77 -10.03 -5.73
CA GLN A 682 25.55 -10.56 -6.32
C GLN A 682 24.48 -9.47 -6.33
N TYR A 683 23.58 -9.54 -7.30
CA TYR A 683 22.43 -8.65 -7.48
C TYR A 683 21.18 -9.51 -7.58
N GLY A 684 20.05 -8.99 -7.10
CA GLY A 684 18.79 -9.64 -7.37
C GLY A 684 18.29 -9.45 -8.78
N GLN A 685 17.16 -10.09 -9.06
CA GLN A 685 16.48 -9.93 -10.33
C GLN A 685 15.39 -8.87 -10.17
N GLY A 686 15.32 -7.94 -11.12
CA GLY A 686 14.17 -7.05 -11.22
C GLY A 686 12.93 -7.86 -11.57
N ASN A 687 11.76 -7.41 -11.10
CA ASN A 687 10.48 -7.96 -11.54
C ASN A 687 10.27 -7.63 -13.03
N MET A 688 10.85 -8.42 -13.95
CA MET A 688 10.52 -8.30 -15.38
C MET A 688 9.08 -8.78 -15.62
N THR A 689 8.09 -7.96 -15.28
CA THR A 689 6.81 -7.99 -15.97
C THR A 689 7.11 -7.59 -17.41
N LYS A 690 7.05 -8.56 -18.32
CA LYS A 690 7.02 -8.28 -19.75
C LYS A 690 5.89 -7.28 -19.98
N LYS A 691 6.24 -6.02 -20.27
CA LYS A 691 5.30 -5.04 -20.80
C LYS A 691 4.70 -5.52 -22.11
#